data_AF-A0A8D2KC97-F1
#
_entry.id   AF-A0A8D2KC97-F1
#
_cell.length_a   1.000
_cell.length_b   1.000
_cell.length_c   1.000
_cell.angle_alpha   90.00
_cell.angle_beta   90.00
_cell.angle_gamma   90.00
#
_symmetry.space_group_name_H-M   'P 1'
#
loop_
_entity.id
_entity.type
_entity.pdbx_description
1 polymer ?
#
loop_
_entity_poly.entity_id
_entity_poly.type
_entity_poly.pdbx_seq_one_letter_code
_entity_poly.pdbx_strand_id
1 'polypeptide(L)'
;MYFLSWLSQLCRGLSRPIGRTAQPTWGSFSRSLALSSQRRIPEFNSFVARTNTCGELRSSHLGQEVTLCGWIQYRRQNIFLVLRDCHGLVQVVIPQDESAASVKKILCEAPLESVVQVSGTVISRPPGQENPKMPTGEIEIKVKTAELLNSCKKLPFEIKDFVKKTEALRLQYRYLDLRSFQMQYNLRLRSQVVMKMREYLCNLHGFVDIETPTLFKRTPGGAKEFLVPSREPGKFYSLPQSPQQFKQLLMVGGLDRYFQVARCYRDEGSRPDRQPEFTQIDIEMSFVDQTGIQSLIEGLLQYSWPSDKDPLVVPFPSMTFAEALATYGTDKPDTRFGMKIVDISDVFRHTEVRFLQDALSKPQGAVKAMCVREGANYLKKKDIESIRKFAADHFNEEVLPVFLKNKENWNSPVAKFILEKQRSELIRLMEIQEDDVVLLTAGEHKKACSLLGKLRLACADILEMNGMVLRDPALFSFLWVVDFPLFLPKEENPMELESAHHPFTAPHPGDIHLLYTEPEKVRSQHYDLVLNGSEIGGGSIRIHDAELQHYILGTLLKEDVKLLSHLLQALDYGAPPHGGIALGLDRLMCLITGAASIRDVIAFPKSFRGHDLMSNAPDSVSPQELKPYHIQVSWPADSEAERSSLNHSHHPES
;
A
#
# COMPACT_ATOMS: atom_id res chain seq x y z
N MET A 1 -46.76 36.71 -8.04
CA MET A 1 -47.17 38.12 -7.85
C MET A 1 -48.66 38.24 -8.11
N TYR A 2 -49.26 39.15 -7.36
CA TYR A 2 -50.63 39.63 -7.45
C TYR A 2 -50.94 40.33 -8.82
N PHE A 3 -52.21 40.25 -9.25
CA PHE A 3 -53.00 41.14 -10.15
C PHE A 3 -52.98 41.00 -11.71
N LEU A 4 -54.24 40.88 -12.23
CA LEU A 4 -54.85 41.32 -13.52
C LEU A 4 -54.37 40.67 -14.83
N SER A 5 -55.17 39.89 -15.59
CA SER A 5 -56.45 40.10 -16.29
C SER A 5 -56.41 41.11 -17.46
N TRP A 6 -56.38 40.58 -18.69
CA TRP A 6 -56.75 41.11 -20.03
C TRP A 6 -55.91 40.28 -21.03
N LEU A 7 -56.39 39.59 -22.07
CA LEU A 7 -57.47 39.81 -23.03
C LEU A 7 -57.74 38.45 -23.71
N SER A 8 -59.01 38.07 -23.85
CA SER A 8 -59.44 37.01 -24.75
C SER A 8 -60.22 37.58 -25.92
N GLN A 9 -60.02 36.97 -27.09
CA GLN A 9 -60.82 37.02 -28.33
C GLN A 9 -60.44 38.07 -29.38
N LEU A 10 -59.95 37.57 -30.51
CA LEU A 10 -60.56 37.83 -31.82
C LEU A 10 -60.33 36.65 -32.77
N CYS A 11 -61.33 36.42 -33.60
CA CYS A 11 -61.65 35.18 -34.31
C CYS A 11 -61.13 35.15 -35.77
N ARG A 12 -61.07 33.90 -36.29
CA ARG A 12 -61.36 33.44 -37.68
C ARG A 12 -60.30 33.64 -38.79
N GLY A 13 -60.00 32.51 -39.45
CA GLY A 13 -59.44 32.47 -40.80
C GLY A 13 -58.82 31.11 -41.16
N LEU A 14 -59.63 30.18 -41.68
CA LEU A 14 -59.22 28.86 -42.18
C LEU A 14 -58.31 28.95 -43.43
N SER A 15 -57.20 28.21 -43.46
CA SER A 15 -56.65 27.49 -44.64
C SER A 15 -55.46 26.59 -44.21
N ARG A 16 -55.53 25.28 -44.50
CA ARG A 16 -54.46 24.25 -44.40
C ARG A 16 -53.91 23.96 -45.83
N PRO A 17 -52.88 23.10 -46.07
CA PRO A 17 -51.89 22.39 -45.21
C PRO A 17 -50.42 22.65 -45.70
N ILE A 18 -49.30 22.22 -45.09
CA ILE A 18 -48.71 20.86 -45.00
C ILE A 18 -47.43 21.00 -44.15
N GLY A 19 -47.16 20.05 -43.24
CA GLY A 19 -45.87 19.91 -42.55
C GLY A 19 -46.02 19.30 -41.17
N ARG A 20 -46.00 17.96 -41.09
CA ARG A 20 -46.18 17.19 -39.85
C ARG A 20 -44.99 17.35 -38.90
N THR A 21 -45.20 17.96 -37.74
CA THR A 21 -44.45 17.65 -36.51
C THR A 21 -45.45 17.15 -35.47
N ALA A 22 -45.35 15.86 -35.13
CA ALA A 22 -46.13 15.23 -34.09
C ALA A 22 -45.40 15.33 -32.75
N GLN A 23 -46.08 15.85 -31.74
CA GLN A 23 -45.76 15.60 -30.33
C GLN A 23 -45.83 14.09 -30.04
N PRO A 24 -45.12 13.63 -29.00
CA PRO A 24 -45.66 12.55 -28.19
C PRO A 24 -45.92 12.98 -26.75
N THR A 25 -47.12 12.62 -26.34
CA THR A 25 -47.71 12.56 -25.01
C THR A 25 -46.91 11.72 -24.03
N TRP A 26 -46.94 12.14 -22.76
CA TRP A 26 -46.52 11.36 -21.61
C TRP A 26 -47.29 10.04 -21.53
N GLY A 27 -46.56 8.92 -21.54
CA GLY A 27 -47.06 7.57 -21.33
C GLY A 27 -45.98 6.75 -20.65
N SER A 28 -46.36 6.05 -19.58
CA SER A 28 -45.50 5.32 -18.66
C SER A 28 -44.43 4.45 -19.34
N PHE A 29 -43.17 4.67 -19.00
CA PHE A 29 -42.13 3.65 -19.11
C PHE A 29 -41.33 3.62 -17.81
N SER A 30 -41.88 2.92 -16.81
CA SER A 30 -41.07 2.19 -15.85
C SER A 30 -40.33 1.08 -16.61
N ARG A 31 -39.28 1.43 -17.35
CA ARG A 31 -38.30 0.46 -17.82
C ARG A 31 -37.38 0.18 -16.66
N SER A 32 -37.56 -0.99 -16.07
CA SER A 32 -36.57 -1.65 -15.23
C SER A 32 -35.18 -1.47 -15.84
N LEU A 33 -34.33 -0.70 -15.18
CA LEU A 33 -32.88 -0.73 -15.36
C LEU A 33 -32.36 -2.04 -14.77
N ALA A 34 -32.75 -3.15 -15.39
CA ALA A 34 -32.00 -4.38 -15.29
C ALA A 34 -30.77 -4.17 -16.19
N LEU A 35 -29.72 -3.57 -15.63
CA LEU A 35 -28.37 -3.68 -16.16
C LEU A 35 -28.03 -5.17 -16.20
N SER A 36 -28.28 -5.81 -17.33
CA SER A 36 -27.73 -7.13 -17.61
C SER A 36 -26.21 -6.95 -17.77
N SER A 37 -25.50 -6.95 -16.65
CA SER A 37 -24.05 -7.16 -16.61
C SER A 37 -23.77 -8.62 -16.97
N GLN A 38 -24.04 -9.00 -18.23
CA GLN A 38 -23.36 -10.15 -18.78
C GLN A 38 -21.87 -9.82 -18.72
N ARG A 39 -21.17 -10.37 -17.72
CA ARG A 39 -19.71 -10.36 -17.64
C ARG A 39 -19.20 -10.89 -18.97
N ARG A 40 -18.81 -10.00 -19.89
CA ARG A 40 -18.14 -10.42 -21.11
C ARG A 40 -16.84 -11.08 -20.68
N ILE A 41 -16.64 -12.31 -21.10
CA ILE A 41 -15.36 -13.00 -20.93
C ILE A 41 -14.31 -12.12 -21.66
N PRO A 42 -13.20 -11.75 -21.02
CA PRO A 42 -12.19 -10.92 -21.68
C PRO A 42 -11.64 -11.64 -22.92
N GLU A 43 -11.56 -10.94 -24.05
CA GLU A 43 -11.03 -11.49 -25.30
C GLU A 43 -9.49 -11.46 -25.31
N PHE A 44 -8.84 -12.46 -24.67
CA PHE A 44 -7.37 -12.52 -24.58
C PHE A 44 -6.64 -12.86 -25.88
N ASN A 45 -7.38 -13.33 -26.89
CA ASN A 45 -6.86 -13.83 -28.16
C ASN A 45 -7.25 -12.95 -29.36
N SER A 46 -7.92 -11.81 -29.12
CA SER A 46 -8.14 -10.80 -30.16
C SER A 46 -6.82 -10.14 -30.57
N PHE A 47 -6.70 -9.75 -31.85
CA PHE A 47 -5.55 -9.01 -32.43
C PHE A 47 -4.19 -9.74 -32.39
N VAL A 48 -4.18 -11.06 -32.22
CA VAL A 48 -2.95 -11.88 -32.15
C VAL A 48 -3.02 -13.11 -33.05
N ALA A 49 -1.87 -13.71 -33.34
CA ALA A 49 -1.72 -14.90 -34.19
C ALA A 49 -2.00 -16.24 -33.48
N ARG A 50 -2.43 -16.22 -32.21
CA ARG A 50 -2.84 -17.40 -31.44
C ARG A 50 -4.36 -17.50 -31.36
N THR A 51 -4.89 -18.72 -31.29
CA THR A 51 -6.34 -18.94 -31.13
C THR A 51 -6.76 -18.94 -29.67
N ASN A 52 -5.88 -19.44 -28.79
CA ASN A 52 -6.14 -19.65 -27.38
C ASN A 52 -4.92 -19.29 -26.53
N THR A 53 -5.17 -18.96 -25.27
CA THR A 53 -4.11 -18.91 -24.25
C THR A 53 -3.71 -20.33 -23.84
N CYS A 54 -2.49 -20.52 -23.32
CA CYS A 54 -2.07 -21.85 -22.87
C CYS A 54 -2.90 -22.32 -21.68
N GLY A 55 -3.20 -21.43 -20.73
CA GLY A 55 -3.87 -21.78 -19.47
C GLY A 55 -5.41 -21.94 -19.53
N GLU A 56 -6.08 -21.52 -20.60
CA GLU A 56 -7.56 -21.53 -20.65
C GLU A 56 -8.17 -22.85 -21.13
N LEU A 57 -7.39 -23.74 -21.74
CA LEU A 57 -7.90 -24.96 -22.35
C LEU A 57 -8.46 -25.94 -21.30
N ARG A 58 -9.60 -26.55 -21.62
CA ARG A 58 -10.38 -27.47 -20.77
C ARG A 58 -10.96 -28.61 -21.61
N SER A 59 -11.55 -29.60 -20.97
CA SER A 59 -12.29 -30.70 -21.63
C SER A 59 -13.39 -30.21 -22.60
N SER A 60 -13.94 -29.01 -22.40
CA SER A 60 -14.85 -28.36 -23.36
C SER A 60 -14.23 -28.04 -24.73
N HIS A 61 -12.89 -28.09 -24.86
CA HIS A 61 -12.15 -27.79 -26.08
C HIS A 61 -11.70 -29.05 -26.83
N LEU A 62 -12.09 -30.25 -26.39
CA LEU A 62 -11.69 -31.50 -27.04
C LEU A 62 -12.04 -31.53 -28.53
N GLY A 63 -11.08 -31.98 -29.35
CA GLY A 63 -11.22 -32.07 -30.80
C GLY A 63 -11.01 -30.75 -31.55
N GLN A 64 -10.85 -29.61 -30.86
CA GLN A 64 -10.59 -28.34 -31.50
C GLN A 64 -9.13 -28.24 -31.99
N GLU A 65 -8.93 -27.66 -33.17
CA GLU A 65 -7.61 -27.25 -33.65
C GLU A 65 -7.25 -25.89 -33.04
N VAL A 66 -6.09 -25.82 -32.39
CA VAL A 66 -5.63 -24.64 -31.68
C VAL A 66 -4.20 -24.28 -32.08
N THR A 67 -3.90 -22.99 -32.07
CA THR A 67 -2.55 -22.44 -32.23
C THR A 67 -2.17 -21.69 -30.98
N LEU A 68 -1.12 -22.15 -30.31
CA LEU A 68 -0.63 -21.63 -29.04
C LEU A 68 0.80 -21.11 -29.20
N CYS A 69 1.10 -19.97 -28.56
CA CYS A 69 2.44 -19.40 -28.51
C CYS A 69 2.86 -19.23 -27.05
N GLY A 70 4.08 -19.65 -26.70
CA GLY A 70 4.56 -19.57 -25.32
C GLY A 70 6.01 -19.98 -25.13
N TRP A 71 6.42 -20.11 -23.87
CA TRP A 71 7.74 -20.52 -23.45
C TRP A 71 7.77 -22.01 -23.09
N ILE A 72 8.81 -22.73 -23.52
CA ILE A 72 9.04 -24.11 -23.09
C ILE A 72 9.47 -24.10 -21.62
N GLN A 73 8.57 -24.43 -20.70
CA GLN A 73 8.91 -24.42 -19.27
C GLN A 73 9.63 -25.70 -18.85
N TYR A 74 9.18 -26.84 -19.36
CA TYR A 74 9.68 -28.14 -18.99
C TYR A 74 9.59 -29.10 -20.18
N ARG A 75 10.53 -30.05 -20.24
CA ARG A 75 10.53 -31.12 -21.23
C ARG A 75 10.84 -32.45 -20.56
N ARG A 76 10.04 -33.47 -20.85
CA ARG A 76 10.28 -34.84 -20.39
C ARG A 76 10.79 -35.68 -21.56
N GLN A 77 12.12 -35.82 -21.63
CA GLN A 77 12.80 -36.55 -22.70
C GLN A 77 12.26 -36.11 -24.08
N ASN A 78 11.90 -37.06 -24.95
CA ASN A 78 11.31 -36.81 -26.26
C ASN A 78 9.81 -37.14 -26.29
N ILE A 79 9.13 -37.16 -25.14
CA ILE A 79 7.72 -37.59 -25.02
C ILE A 79 6.78 -36.39 -25.08
N PHE A 80 6.99 -35.41 -24.21
CA PHE A 80 6.17 -34.20 -24.14
C PHE A 80 6.97 -33.02 -23.59
N LEU A 81 6.42 -31.83 -23.82
CA LEU A 81 6.85 -30.59 -23.16
C LEU A 81 5.65 -29.88 -22.52
N VAL A 82 5.94 -28.94 -21.63
CA VAL A 82 4.96 -28.04 -21.04
C VAL A 82 5.20 -26.65 -21.60
N LEU A 83 4.20 -26.12 -22.29
CA LEU A 83 4.20 -24.77 -22.83
C LEU A 83 3.54 -23.83 -21.80
N ARG A 84 4.21 -22.72 -21.50
CA ARG A 84 3.72 -21.68 -20.59
C ARG A 84 3.42 -20.41 -21.35
N ASP A 85 2.30 -19.80 -21.05
CA ASP A 85 2.08 -18.37 -21.28
C ASP A 85 1.75 -17.67 -19.96
N CYS A 86 1.30 -16.42 -20.03
CA CYS A 86 0.97 -15.66 -18.84
C CYS A 86 -0.34 -16.07 -18.13
N HIS A 87 -1.18 -16.91 -18.76
CA HIS A 87 -2.45 -17.39 -18.20
C HIS A 87 -2.33 -18.81 -17.62
N GLY A 88 -1.28 -19.55 -17.99
CA GLY A 88 -0.98 -20.82 -17.38
C GLY A 88 -0.13 -21.72 -18.25
N LEU A 89 -0.32 -23.02 -18.03
CA LEU A 89 0.48 -24.09 -18.60
C LEU A 89 -0.42 -25.00 -19.43
N VAL A 90 0.15 -25.64 -20.46
CA VAL A 90 -0.49 -26.74 -21.18
C VAL A 90 0.55 -27.80 -21.57
N GLN A 91 0.16 -29.07 -21.54
CA GLN A 91 1.00 -30.16 -22.01
C GLN A 91 0.90 -30.30 -23.53
N VAL A 92 2.04 -30.47 -24.17
CA VAL A 92 2.18 -30.60 -25.62
C VAL A 92 2.93 -31.90 -25.90
N VAL A 93 2.27 -32.82 -26.59
CA VAL A 93 2.82 -34.15 -26.92
C VAL A 93 3.72 -34.04 -28.13
N ILE A 94 4.96 -34.53 -28.00
CA ILE A 94 5.93 -34.53 -29.11
C ILE A 94 5.58 -35.70 -30.03
N PRO A 95 5.35 -35.45 -31.33
CA PRO A 95 4.98 -36.50 -32.27
C PRO A 95 6.13 -37.50 -32.45
N GLN A 96 5.80 -38.79 -32.56
CA GLN A 96 6.80 -39.86 -32.74
C GLN A 96 6.90 -40.37 -34.18
N ASP A 97 5.95 -40.02 -35.03
CA ASP A 97 5.90 -40.45 -36.43
C ASP A 97 7.04 -39.84 -37.26
N GLU A 98 7.61 -40.62 -38.18
CA GLU A 98 8.69 -40.17 -39.09
C GLU A 98 8.28 -38.97 -39.94
N SER A 99 7.01 -38.87 -40.34
CA SER A 99 6.47 -37.73 -41.10
C SER A 99 6.50 -36.41 -40.32
N ALA A 100 6.67 -36.46 -39.00
CA ALA A 100 6.75 -35.30 -38.11
C ALA A 100 8.17 -35.08 -37.55
N ALA A 101 9.20 -35.69 -38.17
CA ALA A 101 10.59 -35.59 -37.71
C ALA A 101 11.09 -34.14 -37.59
N SER A 102 10.67 -33.24 -38.49
CA SER A 102 11.02 -31.82 -38.44
C SER A 102 10.45 -31.11 -37.21
N VAL A 103 9.17 -31.37 -36.89
CA VAL A 103 8.50 -30.86 -35.69
C VAL A 103 9.16 -31.41 -34.43
N LYS A 104 9.40 -32.72 -34.39
CA LYS A 104 10.09 -33.39 -33.28
C LYS A 104 11.46 -32.76 -33.03
N LYS A 105 12.23 -32.50 -34.09
CA LYS A 105 13.54 -31.86 -34.01
C LYS A 105 13.45 -30.49 -33.33
N ILE A 106 12.55 -29.62 -33.80
CA ILE A 106 12.35 -28.28 -33.24
C ILE A 106 12.05 -28.35 -31.74
N LEU A 107 11.10 -29.19 -31.33
CA LEU A 107 10.64 -29.29 -29.93
C LEU A 107 11.67 -29.97 -29.00
N CYS A 108 12.45 -30.92 -29.51
CA CYS A 108 13.48 -31.64 -28.74
C CYS A 108 14.82 -30.90 -28.66
N GLU A 109 15.16 -30.06 -29.62
CA GLU A 109 16.44 -29.32 -29.63
C GLU A 109 16.32 -27.94 -28.99
N ALA A 110 15.14 -27.32 -29.02
CA ALA A 110 14.94 -26.01 -28.41
C ALA A 110 15.34 -26.01 -26.92
N PRO A 111 16.20 -25.08 -26.46
CA PRO A 111 16.50 -24.89 -25.05
C PRO A 111 15.24 -24.54 -24.24
N LEU A 112 15.25 -24.85 -22.94
CA LEU A 112 14.20 -24.36 -22.04
C LEU A 112 14.11 -22.84 -22.11
N GLU A 113 12.89 -22.32 -21.92
CA GLU A 113 12.56 -20.90 -21.97
C GLU A 113 12.75 -20.26 -23.36
N SER A 114 12.91 -21.08 -24.40
CA SER A 114 12.73 -20.66 -25.80
C SER A 114 11.26 -20.42 -26.10
N VAL A 115 10.99 -19.50 -27.02
CA VAL A 115 9.64 -19.13 -27.46
C VAL A 115 9.27 -19.95 -28.68
N VAL A 116 8.15 -20.66 -28.62
CA VAL A 116 7.66 -21.51 -29.70
C VAL A 116 6.19 -21.22 -30.00
N GLN A 117 5.83 -21.41 -31.26
CA GLN A 117 4.45 -21.52 -31.72
C GLN A 117 4.16 -22.98 -32.03
N VAL A 118 3.02 -23.48 -31.56
CA VAL A 118 2.59 -24.87 -31.72
C VAL A 118 1.15 -24.85 -32.22
N SER A 119 0.88 -25.55 -33.33
CA SER A 119 -0.48 -25.78 -33.81
C SER A 119 -0.82 -27.26 -33.76
N GLY A 120 -2.01 -27.60 -33.30
CA GLY A 120 -2.44 -28.99 -33.18
C GLY A 120 -3.81 -29.14 -32.53
N THR A 121 -4.18 -30.38 -32.25
CA THR A 121 -5.53 -30.72 -31.80
C THR A 121 -5.55 -31.00 -30.30
N VAL A 122 -6.57 -30.48 -29.62
CA VAL A 122 -6.81 -30.77 -28.20
C VAL A 122 -7.33 -32.19 -28.04
N ILE A 123 -6.64 -33.02 -27.24
CA ILE A 123 -7.04 -34.40 -26.94
C ILE A 123 -7.10 -34.63 -25.42
N SER A 124 -7.87 -35.63 -25.00
CA SER A 124 -7.87 -36.08 -23.62
C SER A 124 -6.55 -36.76 -23.30
N ARG A 125 -6.06 -36.58 -22.08
CA ARG A 125 -4.95 -37.40 -21.61
C ARG A 125 -5.37 -38.87 -21.51
N PRO A 126 -4.42 -39.82 -21.64
CA PRO A 126 -4.70 -41.22 -21.39
C PRO A 126 -5.27 -41.43 -19.96
N PRO A 127 -6.19 -42.38 -19.77
CA PRO A 127 -6.76 -42.67 -18.46
C PRO A 127 -5.67 -42.91 -17.40
N GLY A 128 -5.76 -42.22 -16.26
CA GLY A 128 -4.79 -42.30 -15.16
C GLY A 128 -3.58 -41.37 -15.30
N GLN A 129 -3.51 -40.55 -16.36
CA GLN A 129 -2.49 -39.51 -16.55
C GLN A 129 -3.03 -38.08 -16.39
N GLU A 130 -4.26 -37.94 -15.91
CA GLU A 130 -4.82 -36.65 -15.54
C GLU A 130 -3.99 -36.01 -14.41
N ASN A 131 -3.82 -34.70 -14.47
CA ASN A 131 -3.11 -33.94 -13.43
C ASN A 131 -4.07 -33.01 -12.69
N PRO A 132 -4.63 -33.41 -11.52
CA PRO A 132 -5.56 -32.58 -10.76
C PRO A 132 -4.97 -31.24 -10.29
N LYS A 133 -3.64 -31.11 -10.25
CA LYS A 133 -2.95 -29.89 -9.82
C LYS A 133 -2.84 -28.83 -10.92
N MET A 134 -3.22 -29.16 -12.15
CA MET A 134 -3.09 -28.30 -13.31
C MET A 134 -4.47 -28.07 -13.93
N PRO A 135 -4.90 -26.82 -14.17
CA PRO A 135 -6.24 -26.55 -14.73
C PRO A 135 -6.48 -27.18 -16.11
N THR A 136 -5.42 -27.34 -16.90
CA THR A 136 -5.44 -28.05 -18.20
C THR A 136 -5.05 -29.53 -18.04
N GLY A 137 -5.18 -30.09 -16.84
CA GLY A 137 -4.64 -31.39 -16.46
C GLY A 137 -5.39 -32.59 -17.04
N GLU A 138 -6.60 -32.39 -17.55
CA GLU A 138 -7.41 -33.43 -18.22
C GLU A 138 -7.09 -33.56 -19.71
N ILE A 139 -6.38 -32.58 -20.28
CA ILE A 139 -6.13 -32.46 -21.72
C ILE A 139 -4.64 -32.32 -22.04
N GLU A 140 -4.30 -32.56 -23.30
CA GLU A 140 -3.00 -32.30 -23.90
C GLU A 140 -3.15 -31.95 -25.38
N ILE A 141 -2.12 -31.33 -25.97
CA ILE A 141 -2.12 -30.95 -27.39
C ILE A 141 -1.34 -31.97 -28.20
N LYS A 142 -2.00 -32.61 -29.16
CA LYS A 142 -1.35 -33.41 -30.20
C LYS A 142 -0.84 -32.48 -31.29
N VAL A 143 0.48 -32.31 -31.36
CA VAL A 143 1.11 -31.34 -32.27
C VAL A 143 1.00 -31.79 -33.72
N LYS A 144 0.66 -30.84 -34.59
CA LYS A 144 0.69 -30.96 -36.05
C LYS A 144 1.85 -30.18 -36.66
N THR A 145 2.05 -28.93 -36.22
CA THR A 145 3.16 -28.07 -36.66
C THR A 145 3.77 -27.33 -35.47
N ALA A 146 5.06 -27.03 -35.55
CA ALA A 146 5.74 -26.20 -34.58
C ALA A 146 6.76 -25.28 -35.27
N GLU A 147 6.93 -24.09 -34.71
CA GLU A 147 7.90 -23.08 -35.14
C GLU A 147 8.65 -22.56 -33.92
N LEU A 148 9.99 -22.47 -34.04
CA LEU A 148 10.83 -21.82 -33.03
C LEU A 148 10.88 -20.32 -33.34
N LEU A 149 10.12 -19.54 -32.57
CA LEU A 149 10.07 -18.08 -32.75
C LEU A 149 11.34 -17.41 -32.23
N ASN A 150 11.87 -17.88 -31.08
CA ASN A 150 13.12 -17.36 -30.55
C ASN A 150 13.81 -18.38 -29.62
N SER A 151 15.11 -18.60 -29.82
CA SER A 151 15.91 -19.53 -29.02
C SER A 151 16.48 -18.86 -27.77
N CYS A 152 16.47 -19.55 -26.63
CA CYS A 152 16.97 -19.03 -25.36
C CYS A 152 18.40 -19.49 -25.05
N LYS A 153 19.22 -18.60 -24.51
CA LYS A 153 20.53 -18.93 -23.92
C LYS A 153 20.32 -19.56 -22.53
N LYS A 154 21.37 -20.15 -21.96
CA LYS A 154 21.35 -20.63 -20.57
C LYS A 154 20.98 -19.48 -19.64
N LEU A 155 19.93 -19.68 -18.84
CA LEU A 155 19.42 -18.66 -17.93
C LEU A 155 20.30 -18.52 -16.68
N PRO A 156 20.34 -17.31 -16.08
CA PRO A 156 21.02 -17.07 -14.81
C PRO A 156 20.33 -17.77 -13.62
N PHE A 157 19.03 -18.06 -13.74
CA PHE A 157 18.27 -18.86 -12.78
C PHE A 157 17.08 -19.56 -13.45
N GLU A 158 16.56 -20.60 -12.81
CA GLU A 158 15.38 -21.33 -13.27
C GLU A 158 14.06 -20.60 -12.92
N ILE A 159 13.09 -20.64 -13.84
CA ILE A 159 11.75 -20.07 -13.64
C ILE A 159 10.81 -21.13 -13.05
N LYS A 160 11.11 -21.52 -11.80
CA LYS A 160 10.32 -22.44 -10.97
C LYS A 160 10.11 -21.86 -9.59
N ASP A 161 8.97 -22.18 -8.98
CA ASP A 161 8.55 -21.57 -7.71
C ASP A 161 9.41 -22.01 -6.51
N PHE A 162 9.91 -23.25 -6.51
CA PHE A 162 10.68 -23.81 -5.38
C PHE A 162 12.18 -23.44 -5.40
N VAL A 163 12.64 -22.73 -6.42
CA VAL A 163 14.05 -22.34 -6.52
C VAL A 163 14.26 -21.03 -5.75
N LYS A 164 14.97 -21.12 -4.62
CA LYS A 164 15.35 -19.93 -3.83
C LYS A 164 16.37 -19.11 -4.61
N LYS A 165 16.01 -17.86 -4.90
CA LYS A 165 16.84 -16.89 -5.62
C LYS A 165 17.16 -15.75 -4.69
N THR A 166 18.38 -15.20 -4.79
CA THR A 166 18.69 -13.95 -4.08
C THR A 166 17.88 -12.81 -4.69
N GLU A 167 17.46 -11.86 -3.86
CA GLU A 167 16.73 -10.69 -4.33
C GLU A 167 17.53 -9.90 -5.37
N ALA A 168 18.83 -9.71 -5.14
CA ALA A 168 19.72 -9.02 -6.07
C ALA A 168 19.71 -9.64 -7.47
N LEU A 169 19.76 -10.98 -7.58
CA LEU A 169 19.72 -11.67 -8.86
C LEU A 169 18.35 -11.56 -9.55
N ARG A 170 17.26 -11.61 -8.76
CA ARG A 170 15.89 -11.39 -9.27
C ARG A 170 15.73 -9.98 -9.85
N LEU A 171 16.27 -8.96 -9.18
CA LEU A 171 16.21 -7.57 -9.64
C LEU A 171 17.11 -7.32 -10.86
N GLN A 172 18.32 -7.88 -10.88
CA GLN A 172 19.23 -7.76 -12.02
C GLN A 172 18.63 -8.34 -13.31
N TYR A 173 17.93 -9.46 -13.22
CA TYR A 173 17.24 -10.09 -14.35
C TYR A 173 15.73 -10.02 -14.21
N ARG A 174 15.20 -8.84 -13.82
CA ARG A 174 13.79 -8.65 -13.49
C ARG A 174 12.86 -9.08 -14.62
N TYR A 175 13.21 -8.84 -15.87
CA TYR A 175 12.44 -9.29 -17.04
C TYR A 175 12.26 -10.82 -17.14
N LEU A 176 13.15 -11.62 -16.55
CA LEU A 176 12.96 -13.08 -16.39
C LEU A 176 12.13 -13.40 -15.15
N ASP A 177 12.37 -12.72 -14.03
CA ASP A 177 11.61 -12.89 -12.79
C ASP A 177 10.12 -12.59 -12.97
N LEU A 178 9.79 -11.61 -13.81
CA LEU A 178 8.43 -11.26 -14.20
C LEU A 178 7.67 -12.41 -14.89
N ARG A 179 8.35 -13.45 -15.39
CA ARG A 179 7.70 -14.64 -15.97
C ARG A 179 7.20 -15.61 -14.90
N SER A 180 7.62 -15.46 -13.64
CA SER A 180 7.14 -16.30 -12.54
C SER A 180 5.65 -16.10 -12.30
N PHE A 181 4.98 -17.16 -11.82
CA PHE A 181 3.55 -17.11 -11.52
C PHE A 181 3.22 -16.02 -10.49
N GLN A 182 4.03 -15.92 -9.43
CA GLN A 182 3.85 -14.91 -8.38
C GLN A 182 3.87 -13.48 -8.94
N MET A 183 4.87 -13.14 -9.78
CA MET A 183 4.94 -11.79 -10.36
C MET A 183 3.81 -11.52 -11.35
N GLN A 184 3.42 -12.51 -12.15
CA GLN A 184 2.27 -12.39 -13.05
C GLN A 184 0.97 -12.15 -12.28
N TYR A 185 0.73 -12.91 -11.20
CA TYR A 185 -0.43 -12.74 -10.33
C TYR A 185 -0.45 -11.34 -9.70
N ASN A 186 0.65 -10.93 -9.07
CA ASN A 186 0.74 -9.64 -8.37
C ASN A 186 0.46 -8.44 -9.30
N LEU A 187 1.10 -8.40 -10.48
CA LEU A 187 0.94 -7.28 -11.41
C LEU A 187 -0.42 -7.25 -12.10
N ARG A 188 -0.98 -8.42 -12.44
CA ARG A 188 -2.34 -8.50 -13.01
C ARG A 188 -3.39 -8.11 -11.99
N LEU A 189 -3.25 -8.58 -10.75
CA LEU A 189 -4.16 -8.21 -9.67
C LEU A 189 -4.10 -6.70 -9.42
N ARG A 190 -2.91 -6.12 -9.36
CA ARG A 190 -2.75 -4.66 -9.27
C ARG A 190 -3.49 -3.94 -10.39
N SER A 191 -3.30 -4.37 -11.64
CA SER A 191 -3.97 -3.74 -12.79
C SER A 191 -5.50 -3.84 -12.69
N GLN A 192 -6.02 -4.99 -12.25
CA GLN A 192 -7.46 -5.21 -12.09
C GLN A 192 -8.05 -4.35 -10.97
N VAL A 193 -7.40 -4.31 -9.80
CA VAL A 193 -7.84 -3.50 -8.64
C VAL A 193 -7.86 -2.03 -9.01
N VAL A 194 -6.79 -1.51 -9.64
CA VAL A 194 -6.73 -0.11 -10.07
C VAL A 194 -7.83 0.21 -11.09
N MET A 195 -8.10 -0.68 -12.05
CA MET A 195 -9.18 -0.45 -13.01
C MET A 195 -10.54 -0.39 -12.32
N LYS A 196 -10.83 -1.31 -11.40
CA LYS A 196 -12.07 -1.27 -10.62
C LYS A 196 -12.18 -0.01 -9.76
N MET A 197 -11.07 0.48 -9.18
CA MET A 197 -11.07 1.76 -8.46
C MET A 197 -11.44 2.92 -9.39
N ARG A 198 -10.89 2.95 -10.61
CA ARG A 198 -11.25 3.95 -11.63
C ARG A 198 -12.73 3.84 -12.01
N GLU A 199 -13.24 2.64 -12.23
CA GLU A 199 -14.67 2.41 -12.51
C GLU A 199 -15.56 2.95 -11.40
N TYR A 200 -15.23 2.66 -10.14
CA TYR A 200 -15.98 3.16 -8.99
C TYR A 200 -15.96 4.69 -8.92
N LEU A 201 -14.77 5.30 -8.98
CA LEU A 201 -14.61 6.75 -8.86
C LEU A 201 -15.25 7.47 -10.05
N CYS A 202 -14.86 7.15 -11.29
CA CYS A 202 -15.35 7.84 -12.49
C CYS A 202 -16.81 7.52 -12.79
N ASN A 203 -17.13 6.22 -12.92
CA ASN A 203 -18.40 5.82 -13.54
C ASN A 203 -19.55 5.78 -12.55
N LEU A 204 -19.28 5.50 -11.26
CA LEU A 204 -20.32 5.43 -10.23
C LEU A 204 -20.43 6.72 -9.40
N HIS A 205 -19.31 7.38 -9.13
CA HIS A 205 -19.27 8.52 -8.19
C HIS A 205 -18.88 9.87 -8.82
N GLY A 206 -18.74 9.93 -10.15
CA GLY A 206 -18.59 11.19 -10.89
C GLY A 206 -17.27 11.91 -10.66
N PHE A 207 -16.21 11.20 -10.26
CA PHE A 207 -14.87 11.76 -10.17
C PHE A 207 -14.24 11.96 -11.55
N VAL A 208 -13.35 12.94 -11.66
CA VAL A 208 -12.57 13.19 -12.87
C VAL A 208 -11.11 12.81 -12.62
N ASP A 209 -10.54 11.97 -13.51
CA ASP A 209 -9.12 11.62 -13.51
C ASP A 209 -8.32 12.76 -14.13
N ILE A 210 -7.58 13.52 -13.32
CA ILE A 210 -6.86 14.71 -13.79
C ILE A 210 -5.37 14.55 -13.54
N GLU A 211 -4.60 14.73 -14.60
CA GLU A 211 -3.14 14.70 -14.51
C GLU A 211 -2.59 16.02 -13.97
N THR A 212 -1.83 15.96 -12.87
CA THR A 212 -1.11 17.11 -12.32
C THR A 212 0.37 17.08 -12.72
N PRO A 213 1.02 18.25 -12.93
CA PRO A 213 2.44 18.32 -13.32
C PRO A 213 3.41 17.63 -12.34
N THR A 214 4.47 17.02 -12.88
CA THR A 214 5.57 16.41 -12.10
C THR A 214 6.78 17.33 -11.93
N LEU A 215 7.01 18.28 -12.83
CA LEU A 215 8.06 19.30 -12.66
C LEU A 215 7.44 20.51 -11.97
N PHE A 216 7.62 20.60 -10.65
CA PHE A 216 7.00 21.64 -9.84
C PHE A 216 8.03 22.49 -9.08
N LYS A 217 7.56 23.49 -8.33
CA LYS A 217 8.40 24.25 -7.41
C LYS A 217 8.58 23.47 -6.11
N ARG A 218 9.70 23.70 -5.43
CA ARG A 218 9.93 23.19 -4.08
C ARG A 218 8.87 23.68 -3.10
N THR A 219 8.46 22.81 -2.20
CA THR A 219 7.48 23.12 -1.15
C THR A 219 8.13 23.06 0.24
N PRO A 220 7.76 23.93 1.19
CA PRO A 220 8.24 23.84 2.57
C PRO A 220 7.58 22.64 3.29
N GLY A 221 8.32 21.99 4.19
CA GLY A 221 7.85 20.84 4.98
C GLY A 221 7.99 19.48 4.29
N GLY A 222 7.69 18.41 5.03
CA GLY A 222 7.70 17.03 4.52
C GLY A 222 9.09 16.42 4.31
N ALA A 223 9.16 15.45 3.39
CA ALA A 223 10.38 14.73 3.04
C ALA A 223 11.32 15.58 2.16
N LYS A 224 12.57 15.14 1.99
CA LYS A 224 13.45 15.72 0.97
C LYS A 224 12.92 15.42 -0.43
N GLU A 225 13.01 16.40 -1.33
CA GLU A 225 12.52 16.34 -2.70
C GLU A 225 13.67 16.11 -3.69
N PHE A 226 13.43 15.32 -4.74
CA PHE A 226 14.36 15.20 -5.85
C PHE A 226 14.36 16.48 -6.68
N LEU A 227 15.55 16.95 -7.06
CA LEU A 227 15.72 18.14 -7.89
C LEU A 227 15.96 17.77 -9.35
N VAL A 228 15.38 18.55 -10.26
CA VAL A 228 15.61 18.45 -11.70
C VAL A 228 16.14 19.79 -12.20
N PRO A 229 17.38 19.86 -12.71
CA PRO A 229 17.98 21.12 -13.14
C PRO A 229 17.24 21.71 -14.35
N SER A 230 16.99 23.02 -14.31
CA SER A 230 16.50 23.77 -15.46
C SER A 230 17.66 24.20 -16.34
N ARG A 231 17.38 24.49 -17.62
CA ARG A 231 18.34 25.19 -18.49
C ARG A 231 18.53 26.66 -18.09
N GLU A 232 17.58 27.21 -17.32
CA GLU A 232 17.76 28.54 -16.74
C GLU A 232 18.78 28.47 -15.58
N PRO A 233 19.89 29.24 -15.63
CA PRO A 233 20.93 29.17 -14.62
C PRO A 233 20.40 29.40 -13.21
N GLY A 234 20.78 28.52 -12.27
CA GLY A 234 20.44 28.65 -10.85
C GLY A 234 19.01 28.28 -10.48
N LYS A 235 18.17 27.83 -11.42
CA LYS A 235 16.80 27.38 -11.14
C LYS A 235 16.64 25.87 -11.31
N PHE A 236 15.81 25.29 -10.46
CA PHE A 236 15.55 23.86 -10.40
C PHE A 236 14.04 23.63 -10.25
N TYR A 237 13.56 22.55 -10.86
CA TYR A 237 12.29 21.96 -10.50
C TYR A 237 12.50 20.96 -9.36
N SER A 238 11.41 20.63 -8.68
CA SER A 238 11.35 19.60 -7.66
C SER A 238 10.25 18.61 -8.03
N LEU A 239 10.54 17.32 -7.90
CA LEU A 239 9.54 16.28 -8.11
C LEU A 239 8.57 16.24 -6.91
N PRO A 240 7.24 16.16 -7.14
CA PRO A 240 6.26 16.28 -6.09
C PRO A 240 6.26 15.06 -5.18
N GLN A 241 6.19 15.32 -3.87
CA GLN A 241 5.96 14.29 -2.85
C GLN A 241 4.55 13.71 -2.92
N SER A 242 3.60 14.52 -3.41
CA SER A 242 2.20 14.20 -3.72
C SER A 242 1.57 15.36 -4.51
N PRO A 243 0.41 15.17 -5.17
CA PRO A 243 -0.36 16.25 -5.82
C PRO A 243 -1.02 17.26 -4.87
N GLN A 244 -0.62 17.32 -3.59
CA GLN A 244 -1.33 18.02 -2.50
C GLN A 244 -1.67 19.49 -2.77
N GLN A 245 -0.80 20.24 -3.45
CA GLN A 245 -1.12 21.64 -3.77
C GLN A 245 -2.10 21.75 -4.93
N PHE A 246 -1.90 20.94 -5.97
CA PHE A 246 -2.76 20.97 -7.15
C PHE A 246 -4.17 20.53 -6.84
N LYS A 247 -4.37 19.48 -6.03
CA LYS A 247 -5.72 19.02 -5.71
C LYS A 247 -6.57 20.06 -4.99
N GLN A 248 -5.96 20.88 -4.12
CA GLN A 248 -6.66 22.02 -3.49
C GLN A 248 -7.03 23.07 -4.55
N LEU A 249 -6.10 23.44 -5.43
CA LEU A 249 -6.37 24.37 -6.53
C LEU A 249 -7.46 23.86 -7.48
N LEU A 250 -7.55 22.55 -7.70
CA LEU A 250 -8.60 21.92 -8.50
C LEU A 250 -9.97 22.04 -7.83
N MET A 251 -10.04 22.00 -6.49
CA MET A 251 -11.27 22.29 -5.74
C MET A 251 -11.68 23.76 -5.88
N VAL A 252 -10.73 24.70 -5.78
CA VAL A 252 -10.97 26.12 -6.08
C VAL A 252 -11.44 26.33 -7.53
N GLY A 253 -10.91 25.54 -8.46
CA GLY A 253 -11.30 25.55 -9.88
C GLY A 253 -12.71 24.99 -10.17
N GLY A 254 -13.45 24.52 -9.16
CA GLY A 254 -14.84 24.09 -9.30
C GLY A 254 -15.03 22.67 -9.85
N LEU A 255 -14.01 21.81 -9.74
CA LEU A 255 -14.11 20.42 -10.22
C LEU A 255 -14.97 19.50 -9.36
N ASP A 256 -15.24 19.89 -8.11
CA ASP A 256 -16.00 19.14 -7.08
C ASP A 256 -15.38 17.81 -6.64
N ARG A 257 -14.97 16.93 -7.57
CA ARG A 257 -14.47 15.57 -7.30
C ARG A 257 -13.30 15.23 -8.19
N TYR A 258 -12.12 15.20 -7.59
CA TYR A 258 -10.86 14.89 -8.24
C TYR A 258 -10.32 13.55 -7.77
N PHE A 259 -9.75 12.77 -8.69
CA PHE A 259 -8.80 11.74 -8.32
C PHE A 259 -7.66 11.64 -9.33
N GLN A 260 -6.57 10.99 -8.92
CA GLN A 260 -5.47 10.64 -9.80
C GLN A 260 -4.75 9.40 -9.28
N VAL A 261 -4.32 8.53 -10.20
CA VAL A 261 -3.31 7.50 -9.91
C VAL A 261 -1.92 8.12 -10.10
N ALA A 262 -1.46 8.86 -9.09
CA ALA A 262 -0.30 9.73 -9.18
C ALA A 262 1.02 9.01 -8.87
N ARG A 263 2.09 9.38 -9.58
CA ARG A 263 3.47 9.04 -9.19
C ARG A 263 3.99 10.09 -8.20
N CYS A 264 4.53 9.59 -7.09
CA CYS A 264 5.04 10.41 -6.00
C CYS A 264 6.50 10.09 -5.75
N TYR A 265 7.28 11.09 -5.35
CA TYR A 265 8.72 11.00 -5.23
C TYR A 265 9.20 11.50 -3.87
N ARG A 266 10.03 10.72 -3.17
CA ARG A 266 10.62 11.10 -1.89
C ARG A 266 12.09 10.69 -1.85
N ASP A 267 12.97 11.66 -1.65
CA ASP A 267 14.42 11.42 -1.52
C ASP A 267 14.76 11.03 -0.07
N GLU A 268 14.21 9.90 0.35
CA GLU A 268 14.46 9.27 1.64
C GLU A 268 15.16 7.92 1.46
N GLY A 269 15.77 7.42 2.53
CA GLY A 269 16.31 6.06 2.56
C GLY A 269 15.24 5.01 2.23
N SER A 270 15.58 4.05 1.37
CA SER A 270 14.70 2.95 0.99
C SER A 270 14.55 1.94 2.14
N ARG A 271 13.34 1.43 2.32
CA ARG A 271 12.96 0.40 3.32
C ARG A 271 12.20 -0.72 2.60
N PRO A 272 11.96 -1.90 3.21
CA PRO A 272 11.20 -2.97 2.57
C PRO A 272 9.79 -2.55 2.10
N ASP A 273 9.21 -1.53 2.74
CA ASP A 273 7.90 -0.93 2.48
C ASP A 273 7.97 0.48 1.85
N ARG A 274 9.16 0.95 1.44
CA ARG A 274 9.37 2.29 0.85
C ARG A 274 10.23 2.24 -0.42
N GLN A 275 9.86 3.03 -1.40
CA GLN A 275 10.60 3.25 -2.64
C GLN A 275 10.73 4.76 -2.88
N PRO A 276 11.82 5.22 -3.53
CA PRO A 276 12.01 6.64 -3.84
C PRO A 276 10.93 7.17 -4.80
N GLU A 277 10.40 6.28 -5.66
CA GLU A 277 9.23 6.52 -6.49
C GLU A 277 8.13 5.50 -6.13
N PHE A 278 6.91 5.98 -5.91
CA PHE A 278 5.78 5.13 -5.54
C PHE A 278 4.48 5.67 -6.13
N THR A 279 3.42 4.88 -6.06
CA THR A 279 2.11 5.23 -6.63
C THR A 279 1.09 5.48 -5.53
N GLN A 280 0.34 6.56 -5.65
CA GLN A 280 -0.81 6.86 -4.80
C GLN A 280 -2.11 6.90 -5.61
N ILE A 281 -3.21 6.53 -4.97
CA ILE A 281 -4.56 6.93 -5.40
C ILE A 281 -4.88 8.20 -4.61
N ASP A 282 -4.68 9.35 -5.22
CA ASP A 282 -4.94 10.65 -4.61
C ASP A 282 -6.38 11.08 -4.93
N ILE A 283 -7.14 11.47 -3.91
CA ILE A 283 -8.57 11.79 -4.00
C ILE A 283 -8.81 13.09 -3.24
N GLU A 284 -9.59 14.00 -3.82
CA GLU A 284 -10.05 15.23 -3.17
C GLU A 284 -11.49 15.55 -3.57
N MET A 285 -12.28 16.05 -2.62
CA MET A 285 -13.70 16.38 -2.79
C MET A 285 -14.02 17.74 -2.17
N SER A 286 -14.90 18.49 -2.82
CA SER A 286 -15.52 19.71 -2.29
C SER A 286 -16.78 19.40 -1.49
N PHE A 287 -17.15 20.31 -0.59
CA PHE A 287 -18.37 20.26 0.23
C PHE A 287 -18.58 18.95 0.99
N VAL A 288 -17.48 18.38 1.49
CA VAL A 288 -17.48 17.09 2.18
C VAL A 288 -16.97 17.24 3.61
N ASP A 289 -17.46 16.38 4.50
CA ASP A 289 -16.90 16.18 5.83
C ASP A 289 -16.05 14.91 5.92
N GLN A 290 -15.44 14.68 7.08
CA GLN A 290 -14.59 13.51 7.31
C GLN A 290 -15.35 12.19 7.09
N THR A 291 -16.61 12.11 7.51
CA THR A 291 -17.41 10.88 7.41
C THR A 291 -17.77 10.53 5.96
N GLY A 292 -18.01 11.53 5.13
CA GLY A 292 -18.25 11.37 3.69
C GLY A 292 -17.05 10.76 2.97
N ILE A 293 -15.83 11.23 3.29
CA ILE A 293 -14.59 10.67 2.72
C ILE A 293 -14.36 9.24 3.20
N GLN A 294 -14.52 8.96 4.49
CA GLN A 294 -14.37 7.61 5.04
C GLN A 294 -15.32 6.61 4.35
N SER A 295 -16.59 6.98 4.21
CA SER A 295 -17.61 6.15 3.54
C SER A 295 -17.29 5.91 2.05
N LEU A 296 -16.77 6.94 1.35
CA LEU A 296 -16.34 6.79 -0.04
C LEU A 296 -15.24 5.73 -0.17
N ILE A 297 -14.24 5.77 0.72
CA ILE A 297 -13.08 4.86 0.68
C ILE A 297 -13.47 3.44 1.08
N GLU A 298 -14.37 3.29 2.05
CA GLU A 298 -14.96 1.99 2.41
C GLU A 298 -15.64 1.34 1.21
N GLY A 299 -16.51 2.09 0.50
CA GLY A 299 -17.16 1.60 -0.72
C GLY A 299 -16.17 1.35 -1.87
N LEU A 300 -15.14 2.20 -2.02
CA LEU A 300 -14.09 2.04 -3.03
C LEU A 300 -13.34 0.72 -2.84
N LEU A 301 -12.92 0.43 -1.61
CA LEU A 301 -12.20 -0.78 -1.28
C LEU A 301 -13.11 -2.01 -1.39
N GLN A 302 -14.35 -1.93 -0.94
CA GLN A 302 -15.33 -3.01 -1.10
C GLN A 302 -15.58 -3.35 -2.59
N TYR A 303 -15.77 -2.35 -3.45
CA TYR A 303 -16.03 -2.55 -4.88
C TYR A 303 -14.80 -3.10 -5.62
N SER A 304 -13.62 -2.54 -5.32
CA SER A 304 -12.37 -2.91 -5.97
C SER A 304 -11.74 -4.20 -5.42
N TRP A 305 -12.27 -4.75 -4.33
CA TRP A 305 -11.71 -5.92 -3.66
C TRP A 305 -11.57 -7.13 -4.60
N PRO A 306 -10.47 -7.88 -4.51
CA PRO A 306 -10.30 -9.10 -5.30
C PRO A 306 -11.33 -10.15 -4.92
N SER A 307 -11.86 -10.86 -5.92
CA SER A 307 -12.90 -11.88 -5.70
C SER A 307 -12.38 -13.19 -5.13
N ASP A 308 -11.07 -13.40 -5.15
CA ASP A 308 -10.37 -14.54 -4.56
C ASP A 308 -10.02 -14.33 -3.07
N LYS A 309 -10.42 -13.20 -2.50
CA LYS A 309 -10.28 -12.86 -1.08
C LYS A 309 -11.65 -12.81 -0.41
N ASP A 310 -11.65 -12.98 0.91
CA ASP A 310 -12.88 -12.84 1.69
C ASP A 310 -13.47 -11.44 1.53
N PRO A 311 -14.81 -11.32 1.49
CA PRO A 311 -15.47 -10.04 1.29
C PRO A 311 -15.23 -9.10 2.47
N LEU A 312 -15.10 -7.81 2.15
CA LEU A 312 -14.94 -6.77 3.16
C LEU A 312 -16.26 -6.44 3.85
N VAL A 313 -16.19 -6.30 5.18
CA VAL A 313 -17.27 -5.79 6.01
C VAL A 313 -17.07 -4.29 6.21
N VAL A 314 -18.08 -3.52 5.84
CA VAL A 314 -18.14 -2.06 6.03
C VAL A 314 -19.39 -1.73 6.88
N PRO A 315 -19.38 -0.64 7.68
CA PRO A 315 -18.28 0.33 7.84
C PRO A 315 -17.09 -0.24 8.62
N PHE A 316 -15.90 0.32 8.42
CA PHE A 316 -14.71 -0.09 9.17
C PHE A 316 -14.78 0.46 10.60
N PRO A 317 -14.21 -0.25 11.60
CA PRO A 317 -14.11 0.29 12.95
C PRO A 317 -13.27 1.57 12.96
N SER A 318 -13.56 2.45 13.91
CA SER A 318 -12.84 3.71 14.12
C SER A 318 -12.31 3.79 15.55
N MET A 319 -11.15 4.40 15.73
CA MET A 319 -10.45 4.59 17.00
C MET A 319 -9.78 5.96 17.00
N THR A 320 -9.81 6.67 18.13
CA THR A 320 -9.04 7.92 18.24
C THR A 320 -7.55 7.64 18.34
N PHE A 321 -6.72 8.58 17.90
CA PHE A 321 -5.26 8.51 18.03
C PHE A 321 -4.84 8.30 19.49
N ALA A 322 -5.51 8.97 20.43
CA ALA A 322 -5.28 8.82 21.86
C ALA A 322 -5.55 7.38 22.34
N GLU A 323 -6.67 6.77 21.92
CA GLU A 323 -6.99 5.38 22.23
C GLU A 323 -5.99 4.40 21.60
N ALA A 324 -5.61 4.61 20.34
CA ALA A 324 -4.64 3.77 19.63
C ALA A 324 -3.28 3.75 20.35
N LEU A 325 -2.77 4.93 20.71
CA LEU A 325 -1.53 5.03 21.50
C LEU A 325 -1.66 4.44 22.91
N ALA A 326 -2.78 4.66 23.59
CA ALA A 326 -2.98 4.17 24.96
C ALA A 326 -3.11 2.64 25.01
N THR A 327 -3.78 2.03 24.02
CA THR A 327 -4.14 0.60 24.03
C THR A 327 -3.22 -0.28 23.18
N TYR A 328 -2.52 0.28 22.20
CA TYR A 328 -1.62 -0.48 21.31
C TYR A 328 -0.20 0.10 21.22
N GLY A 329 0.03 1.33 21.71
CA GLY A 329 1.36 1.96 21.69
C GLY A 329 1.79 2.46 20.31
N THR A 330 0.88 2.48 19.34
CA THR A 330 1.10 2.96 17.97
C THR A 330 -0.20 3.48 17.38
N ASP A 331 -0.08 4.44 16.49
CA ASP A 331 -1.11 4.99 15.59
C ASP A 331 -1.53 4.06 14.45
N LYS A 332 -0.81 2.95 14.23
CA LYS A 332 -1.14 1.94 13.20
C LYS A 332 -1.21 0.54 13.80
N PRO A 333 -2.19 0.27 14.68
CA PRO A 333 -2.26 -1.00 15.38
C PRO A 333 -2.65 -2.15 14.44
N ASP A 334 -2.00 -3.31 14.62
CA ASP A 334 -2.51 -4.56 14.06
C ASP A 334 -3.61 -5.10 14.98
N THR A 335 -4.86 -4.93 14.57
CA THR A 335 -6.05 -5.28 15.38
C THR A 335 -6.50 -6.73 15.21
N ARG A 336 -5.81 -7.55 14.40
CA ARG A 336 -6.15 -8.97 14.21
C ARG A 336 -5.97 -9.83 15.46
N PHE A 337 -5.11 -9.40 16.38
CA PHE A 337 -4.84 -10.10 17.63
C PHE A 337 -4.97 -9.17 18.85
N GLY A 338 -5.10 -9.75 20.03
CA GLY A 338 -5.27 -9.04 21.29
C GLY A 338 -3.99 -8.38 21.82
N MET A 339 -3.61 -8.73 23.05
CA MET A 339 -2.45 -8.16 23.77
C MET A 339 -2.52 -6.64 23.91
N LYS A 340 -3.68 -6.13 24.33
CA LYS A 340 -3.86 -4.69 24.59
C LYS A 340 -2.99 -4.27 25.77
N ILE A 341 -2.52 -3.02 25.71
CA ILE A 341 -1.88 -2.32 26.81
C ILE A 341 -2.97 -1.86 27.77
N VAL A 342 -2.78 -2.16 29.04
CA VAL A 342 -3.69 -1.81 30.14
C VAL A 342 -2.92 -0.94 31.13
N ASP A 343 -3.54 0.16 31.55
CA ASP A 343 -3.01 0.98 32.64
C ASP A 343 -3.36 0.33 33.98
N ILE A 344 -2.34 0.07 34.78
CA ILE A 344 -2.45 -0.59 36.08
C ILE A 344 -1.86 0.28 37.19
N SER A 345 -1.67 1.58 36.92
CA SER A 345 -1.08 2.55 37.85
C SER A 345 -1.82 2.59 39.19
N ASP A 346 -3.15 2.56 39.16
CA ASP A 346 -3.97 2.61 40.38
C ASP A 346 -3.77 1.39 41.29
N VAL A 347 -3.49 0.21 40.73
CA VAL A 347 -3.21 -1.01 41.49
C VAL A 347 -1.91 -0.88 42.30
N PHE A 348 -0.95 -0.11 41.77
CA PHE A 348 0.39 0.03 42.33
C PHE A 348 0.63 1.34 43.09
N ARG A 349 -0.40 2.17 43.32
CA ARG A 349 -0.28 3.47 44.02
C ARG A 349 0.36 3.38 45.41
N HIS A 350 0.17 2.26 46.10
CA HIS A 350 0.72 1.98 47.44
C HIS A 350 1.72 0.82 47.45
N THR A 351 2.40 0.55 46.33
CA THR A 351 3.40 -0.52 46.24
C THR A 351 4.66 -0.18 47.02
N GLU A 352 5.37 -1.18 47.55
CA GLU A 352 6.70 -1.01 48.17
C GLU A 352 7.84 -1.16 47.15
N VAL A 353 7.51 -1.48 45.89
CA VAL A 353 8.47 -1.67 44.81
C VAL A 353 8.97 -0.30 44.33
N ARG A 354 10.22 0.06 44.70
CA ARG A 354 10.84 1.36 44.38
C ARG A 354 10.73 1.74 42.91
N PHE A 355 11.03 0.83 41.99
CA PHE A 355 10.91 1.05 40.54
C PHE A 355 9.53 1.59 40.11
N LEU A 356 8.45 1.06 40.71
CA LEU A 356 7.08 1.48 40.41
C LEU A 356 6.73 2.80 41.12
N GLN A 357 7.18 2.98 42.37
CA GLN A 357 7.00 4.23 43.10
C GLN A 357 7.68 5.41 42.39
N ASP A 358 8.93 5.22 41.95
CA ASP A 358 9.72 6.25 41.27
C ASP A 358 9.04 6.71 39.98
N ALA A 359 8.43 5.78 39.23
CA ALA A 359 7.63 6.12 38.06
C ALA A 359 6.38 6.91 38.45
N LEU A 360 5.57 6.40 39.39
CA LEU A 360 4.29 7.01 39.81
C LEU A 360 4.44 8.38 40.50
N SER A 361 5.63 8.68 41.05
CA SER A 361 5.92 9.99 41.65
C SER A 361 6.03 11.13 40.64
N LYS A 362 6.20 10.83 39.35
CA LYS A 362 6.35 11.84 38.27
C LYS A 362 4.98 12.23 37.71
N PRO A 363 4.76 13.51 37.33
CA PRO A 363 3.45 14.00 36.87
C PRO A 363 2.93 13.36 35.57
N GLN A 364 3.79 12.72 34.77
CA GLN A 364 3.41 11.93 33.58
C GLN A 364 3.81 10.45 33.70
N GLY A 365 4.05 10.00 34.94
CA GLY A 365 4.41 8.63 35.24
C GLY A 365 3.22 7.68 35.19
N ALA A 366 3.41 6.50 34.61
CA ALA A 366 2.42 5.44 34.56
C ALA A 366 3.06 4.07 34.74
N VAL A 367 2.29 3.12 35.28
CA VAL A 367 2.60 1.69 35.26
C VAL A 367 1.63 1.02 34.30
N LYS A 368 2.15 0.39 33.26
CA LYS A 368 1.36 -0.26 32.22
C LYS A 368 1.79 -1.71 32.05
N ALA A 369 0.87 -2.54 31.60
CA ALA A 369 1.18 -3.92 31.28
C ALA A 369 0.40 -4.43 30.08
N MET A 370 0.88 -5.53 29.52
CA MET A 370 0.16 -6.31 28.52
C MET A 370 0.18 -7.79 28.88
N CYS A 371 -0.90 -8.50 28.54
CA CYS A 371 -1.02 -9.93 28.77
C CYS A 371 -0.71 -10.69 27.48
N VAL A 372 0.31 -11.56 27.54
CA VAL A 372 0.67 -12.49 26.47
C VAL A 372 -0.04 -13.81 26.73
N ARG A 373 -1.10 -14.07 25.96
CA ARG A 373 -1.94 -15.26 26.10
C ARG A 373 -1.15 -16.54 25.84
N GLU A 374 -1.30 -17.53 26.71
CA GLU A 374 -0.56 -18.79 26.69
C GLU A 374 0.98 -18.62 26.66
N GLY A 375 1.48 -17.44 27.01
CA GLY A 375 2.89 -17.08 26.88
C GLY A 375 3.82 -18.02 27.66
N ALA A 376 3.35 -18.65 28.73
CA ALA A 376 4.17 -19.56 29.55
C ALA A 376 4.50 -20.87 28.82
N ASN A 377 3.68 -21.27 27.84
CA ASN A 377 3.87 -22.49 27.05
C ASN A 377 4.82 -22.26 25.87
N TYR A 378 4.89 -21.04 25.34
CA TYR A 378 5.61 -20.73 24.11
C TYR A 378 6.87 -19.87 24.33
N LEU A 379 6.91 -18.98 25.32
CA LEU A 379 8.07 -18.13 25.60
C LEU A 379 9.11 -18.87 26.44
N LYS A 380 10.33 -19.01 25.90
CA LYS A 380 11.45 -19.61 26.61
C LYS A 380 12.21 -18.54 27.41
N LYS A 381 13.02 -18.97 28.39
CA LYS A 381 13.86 -18.05 29.18
C LYS A 381 14.73 -17.13 28.32
N LYS A 382 15.25 -17.64 27.19
CA LYS A 382 16.06 -16.85 26.23
C LYS A 382 15.24 -15.72 25.59
N ASP A 383 13.99 -15.99 25.24
CA ASP A 383 13.11 -15.03 24.58
C ASP A 383 12.77 -13.89 25.55
N ILE A 384 12.53 -14.23 26.81
CA ILE A 384 12.26 -13.28 27.89
C ILE A 384 13.47 -12.38 28.15
N GLU A 385 14.68 -12.93 28.15
CA GLU A 385 15.90 -12.14 28.28
C GLU A 385 16.11 -11.23 27.06
N SER A 386 15.75 -11.69 25.86
CA SER A 386 15.74 -10.86 24.65
C SER A 386 14.75 -9.70 24.75
N ILE A 387 13.56 -9.93 25.30
CA ILE A 387 12.54 -8.89 25.56
C ILE A 387 13.06 -7.84 26.54
N ARG A 388 13.68 -8.27 27.65
CA ARG A 388 14.28 -7.35 28.64
C ARG A 388 15.42 -6.55 28.05
N LYS A 389 16.31 -7.20 27.30
CA LYS A 389 17.42 -6.54 26.60
C LYS A 389 16.91 -5.52 25.58
N PHE A 390 15.87 -5.86 24.81
CA PHE A 390 15.28 -4.92 23.85
C PHE A 390 14.79 -3.64 24.52
N ALA A 391 14.09 -3.76 25.66
CA ALA A 391 13.62 -2.62 26.44
C ALA A 391 14.77 -1.74 26.95
N ALA A 392 15.82 -2.37 27.51
CA ALA A 392 17.00 -1.65 27.98
C ALA A 392 17.74 -0.94 26.85
N ASP A 393 18.01 -1.62 25.74
CA ASP A 393 18.83 -1.12 24.64
C ASP A 393 18.14 0.00 23.83
N HIS A 394 16.82 -0.08 23.63
CA HIS A 394 16.09 0.83 22.72
C HIS A 394 15.32 1.95 23.44
N PHE A 395 14.98 1.75 24.71
CA PHE A 395 14.16 2.69 25.48
C PHE A 395 14.79 3.09 26.81
N ASN A 396 15.86 2.41 27.25
CA ASN A 396 16.44 2.59 28.58
C ASN A 396 15.38 2.41 29.70
N GLU A 397 14.47 1.46 29.50
CA GLU A 397 13.39 1.12 30.43
C GLU A 397 13.46 -0.36 30.84
N GLU A 398 13.00 -0.67 32.05
CA GLU A 398 12.93 -2.04 32.55
C GLU A 398 11.56 -2.66 32.26
N VAL A 399 11.57 -3.94 31.89
CA VAL A 399 10.37 -4.77 31.72
C VAL A 399 10.45 -5.95 32.67
N LEU A 400 9.36 -6.14 33.41
CA LEU A 400 9.21 -7.16 34.43
C LEU A 400 8.24 -8.24 33.94
N PRO A 401 8.72 -9.45 33.64
CA PRO A 401 7.87 -10.56 33.30
C PRO A 401 7.27 -11.19 34.56
N VAL A 402 5.98 -11.49 34.50
CA VAL A 402 5.23 -12.20 35.54
C VAL A 402 4.62 -13.45 34.92
N PHE A 403 5.14 -14.61 35.30
CA PHE A 403 4.65 -15.90 34.81
C PHE A 403 3.59 -16.45 35.75
N LEU A 404 2.47 -16.90 35.17
CA LEU A 404 1.37 -17.49 35.91
C LEU A 404 1.30 -18.97 35.61
N LYS A 405 1.87 -19.80 36.50
CA LYS A 405 1.77 -21.26 36.44
C LYS A 405 0.69 -21.69 37.43
N ASN A 406 -0.56 -21.78 36.98
CA ASN A 406 -1.77 -21.97 37.80
C ASN A 406 -2.19 -20.69 38.57
N LYS A 407 -3.48 -20.59 38.94
CA LYS A 407 -4.08 -19.38 39.56
C LYS A 407 -3.36 -18.83 40.80
N GLU A 408 -2.57 -19.64 41.52
CA GLU A 408 -1.93 -19.25 42.79
C GLU A 408 -0.41 -19.02 42.69
N ASN A 409 0.29 -19.59 41.69
CA ASN A 409 1.75 -19.59 41.67
C ASN A 409 2.33 -18.58 40.67
N TRP A 410 2.54 -17.36 41.17
CA TRP A 410 3.17 -16.26 40.42
C TRP A 410 4.69 -16.39 40.51
N ASN A 411 5.34 -16.68 39.38
CA ASN A 411 6.79 -16.73 39.30
C ASN A 411 7.32 -15.45 38.65
N SER A 412 7.90 -14.56 39.45
CA SER A 412 8.54 -13.32 39.01
C SER A 412 9.53 -12.84 40.06
N PRO A 413 10.63 -12.16 39.68
CA PRO A 413 11.49 -11.45 40.64
C PRO A 413 10.70 -10.49 41.55
N VAL A 414 9.59 -9.95 41.07
CA VAL A 414 8.75 -8.98 41.79
C VAL A 414 7.52 -9.61 42.45
N ALA A 415 7.22 -10.89 42.16
CA ALA A 415 6.00 -11.56 42.66
C ALA A 415 5.90 -11.57 44.20
N LYS A 416 7.04 -11.59 44.90
CA LYS A 416 7.09 -11.55 46.38
C LYS A 416 6.64 -10.21 46.96
N PHE A 417 6.70 -9.14 46.18
CA PHE A 417 6.34 -7.78 46.59
C PHE A 417 4.94 -7.35 46.10
N ILE A 418 4.28 -8.19 45.28
CA ILE A 418 2.90 -7.96 44.83
C ILE A 418 1.95 -8.62 45.84
N LEU A 419 1.19 -7.78 46.54
CA LEU A 419 0.20 -8.22 47.54
C LEU A 419 -0.95 -9.01 46.90
N GLU A 420 -1.58 -9.90 47.66
CA GLU A 420 -2.67 -10.75 47.17
C GLU A 420 -3.87 -9.96 46.62
N LYS A 421 -4.19 -8.81 47.25
CA LYS A 421 -5.18 -7.86 46.75
C LYS A 421 -4.81 -7.31 45.37
N GLN A 422 -3.54 -6.97 45.15
CA GLN A 422 -3.04 -6.48 43.86
C GLN A 422 -3.09 -7.59 42.81
N ARG A 423 -2.74 -8.84 43.16
CA ARG A 423 -2.83 -9.99 42.25
C ARG A 423 -4.26 -10.21 41.77
N SER A 424 -5.22 -10.23 42.70
CA SER A 424 -6.64 -10.41 42.38
C SER A 424 -7.16 -9.31 41.45
N GLU A 425 -6.75 -8.07 41.69
CA GLU A 425 -7.13 -6.94 40.86
C GLU A 425 -6.47 -6.98 39.47
N LEU A 426 -5.20 -7.40 39.36
CA LEU A 426 -4.54 -7.60 38.06
C LEU A 426 -5.19 -8.71 37.24
N ILE A 427 -5.56 -9.84 37.88
CA ILE A 427 -6.29 -10.94 37.22
C ILE A 427 -7.60 -10.43 36.65
N ARG A 428 -8.33 -9.61 37.43
CA ARG A 428 -9.60 -9.01 37.02
C ARG A 428 -9.42 -8.01 35.87
N LEU A 429 -8.48 -7.07 35.99
CA LEU A 429 -8.28 -5.98 35.03
C LEU A 429 -7.73 -6.46 33.69
N MET A 430 -6.83 -7.44 33.70
CA MET A 430 -6.18 -7.95 32.48
C MET A 430 -6.80 -9.28 32.01
N GLU A 431 -7.88 -9.72 32.66
CA GLU A 431 -8.58 -10.99 32.40
C GLU A 431 -7.63 -12.18 32.31
N ILE A 432 -6.65 -12.26 33.22
CA ILE A 432 -5.53 -13.21 33.17
C ILE A 432 -6.04 -14.65 33.32
N GLN A 433 -5.53 -15.55 32.47
CA GLN A 433 -5.81 -16.99 32.52
C GLN A 433 -4.58 -17.79 32.95
N GLU A 434 -4.76 -19.10 33.16
CA GLU A 434 -3.63 -19.99 33.42
C GLU A 434 -2.72 -20.05 32.19
N ASP A 435 -1.41 -20.20 32.42
CA ASP A 435 -0.35 -20.20 31.41
C ASP A 435 -0.12 -18.87 30.66
N ASP A 436 -0.74 -17.77 31.10
CA ASP A 436 -0.43 -16.44 30.59
C ASP A 436 0.88 -15.87 31.15
N VAL A 437 1.47 -14.92 30.41
CA VAL A 437 2.61 -14.12 30.86
C VAL A 437 2.24 -12.65 30.80
N VAL A 438 2.36 -11.94 31.93
CA VAL A 438 2.16 -10.50 31.97
C VAL A 438 3.51 -9.81 31.87
N LEU A 439 3.63 -8.87 30.92
CA LEU A 439 4.79 -8.00 30.78
C LEU A 439 4.42 -6.62 31.33
N LEU A 440 5.11 -6.20 32.38
CA LEU A 440 4.87 -4.94 33.09
C LEU A 440 6.05 -3.98 32.89
N THR A 441 5.75 -2.70 32.66
CA THR A 441 6.75 -1.63 32.65
C THR A 441 6.23 -0.39 33.37
N ALA A 442 7.14 0.48 33.79
CA ALA A 442 6.82 1.71 34.49
C ALA A 442 7.75 2.84 34.04
N GLY A 443 7.17 4.00 33.76
CA GLY A 443 7.91 5.10 33.16
C GLY A 443 7.01 6.25 32.73
N GLU A 444 7.51 7.08 31.83
CA GLU A 444 6.71 8.14 31.20
C GLU A 444 5.62 7.52 30.31
N HIS A 445 4.38 8.03 30.39
CA HIS A 445 3.22 7.47 29.68
C HIS A 445 3.49 7.14 28.20
N LYS A 446 4.06 8.08 27.45
CA LYS A 446 4.35 7.91 26.00
C LYS A 446 5.41 6.83 25.75
N LYS A 447 6.47 6.79 26.56
CA LYS A 447 7.56 5.83 26.43
C LYS A 447 7.10 4.41 26.79
N ALA A 448 6.39 4.26 27.90
CA ALA A 448 5.82 2.99 28.33
C ALA A 448 4.86 2.40 27.28
N CYS A 449 3.97 3.22 26.71
CA CYS A 449 3.10 2.81 25.61
C CYS A 449 3.90 2.38 24.37
N SER A 450 4.86 3.19 23.93
CA SER A 450 5.68 2.89 22.74
C SER A 450 6.50 1.60 22.92
N LEU A 451 7.07 1.39 24.10
CA LEU A 451 7.80 0.19 24.46
C LEU A 451 6.90 -1.04 24.40
N LEU A 452 5.77 -1.04 25.11
CA LEU A 452 4.85 -2.18 25.13
C LEU A 452 4.24 -2.43 23.74
N GLY A 453 3.99 -1.39 22.95
CA GLY A 453 3.52 -1.52 21.56
C GLY A 453 4.53 -2.25 20.66
N LYS A 454 5.83 -1.94 20.78
CA LYS A 454 6.88 -2.67 20.04
C LYS A 454 7.06 -4.09 20.57
N LEU A 455 7.01 -4.28 21.90
CA LEU A 455 7.10 -5.61 22.50
C LEU A 455 5.91 -6.49 22.15
N ARG A 456 4.71 -5.92 21.98
CA ARG A 456 3.52 -6.63 21.53
C ARG A 456 3.76 -7.31 20.17
N LEU A 457 4.33 -6.57 19.22
CA LEU A 457 4.67 -7.12 17.90
C LEU A 457 5.79 -8.17 18.00
N ALA A 458 6.83 -7.90 18.79
CA ALA A 458 7.92 -8.85 18.99
C ALA A 458 7.43 -10.17 19.65
N CYS A 459 6.51 -10.08 20.62
CA CYS A 459 5.89 -11.25 21.23
C CYS A 459 5.06 -12.03 20.20
N ALA A 460 4.28 -11.36 19.35
CA ALA A 460 3.54 -12.01 18.29
C ALA A 460 4.46 -12.77 17.32
N ASP A 461 5.59 -12.18 16.91
CA ASP A 461 6.59 -12.82 16.06
C ASP A 461 7.15 -14.10 16.72
N ILE A 462 7.50 -14.04 18.01
CA ILE A 462 8.05 -15.19 18.75
C ILE A 462 7.02 -16.31 18.91
N LEU A 463 5.76 -15.96 19.23
CA LEU A 463 4.69 -16.95 19.39
C LEU A 463 4.38 -17.68 18.08
N GLU A 464 4.36 -16.94 16.96
CA GLU A 464 4.18 -17.51 15.62
C GLU A 464 5.34 -18.40 15.20
N MET A 465 6.59 -18.01 15.50
CA MET A 465 7.76 -18.86 15.28
C MET A 465 7.70 -20.18 16.06
N ASN A 466 7.01 -20.19 17.21
CA ASN A 466 6.84 -21.37 18.05
C ASN A 466 5.51 -22.12 17.80
N GLY A 467 4.76 -21.78 16.74
CA GLY A 467 3.63 -22.56 16.23
C GLY A 467 2.23 -22.05 16.60
N MET A 468 2.11 -20.90 17.27
CA MET A 468 0.81 -20.26 17.53
C MET A 468 0.44 -19.29 16.39
N VAL A 469 -0.69 -19.50 15.71
CA VAL A 469 -1.13 -18.57 14.66
C VAL A 469 -1.91 -17.42 15.29
N LEU A 470 -1.32 -16.23 15.35
CA LEU A 470 -1.98 -15.01 15.87
C LEU A 470 -2.47 -14.10 14.74
N ARG A 471 -1.63 -13.85 13.74
CA ARG A 471 -1.93 -12.98 12.60
C ARG A 471 -2.22 -13.82 11.37
N ASP A 472 -3.46 -14.27 11.21
CA ASP A 472 -3.88 -14.98 10.00
C ASP A 472 -3.67 -14.08 8.76
N PRO A 473 -2.85 -14.51 7.77
CA PRO A 473 -2.66 -13.78 6.53
C PRO A 473 -3.90 -13.70 5.64
N ALA A 474 -4.90 -14.58 5.83
CA ALA A 474 -6.17 -14.54 5.11
C ALA A 474 -7.10 -13.43 5.63
N LEU A 475 -6.93 -13.01 6.89
CA LEU A 475 -7.76 -11.99 7.52
C LEU A 475 -7.21 -10.57 7.26
N PHE A 476 -8.12 -9.69 6.88
CA PHE A 476 -7.87 -8.27 6.65
C PHE A 476 -8.64 -7.45 7.68
N SER A 477 -7.92 -6.80 8.59
CA SER A 477 -8.49 -5.94 9.61
C SER A 477 -8.20 -4.48 9.29
N PHE A 478 -9.23 -3.78 8.82
CA PHE A 478 -9.21 -2.34 8.58
C PHE A 478 -9.55 -1.58 9.86
N LEU A 479 -8.93 -0.42 10.04
CA LEU A 479 -9.23 0.50 11.15
C LEU A 479 -9.00 1.94 10.68
N TRP A 480 -9.98 2.80 10.93
CA TRP A 480 -9.78 4.24 10.89
C TRP A 480 -9.15 4.73 12.19
N VAL A 481 -8.07 5.50 12.09
CA VAL A 481 -7.53 6.26 13.20
C VAL A 481 -7.85 7.73 12.96
N VAL A 482 -8.42 8.41 13.95
CA VAL A 482 -8.94 9.78 13.84
C VAL A 482 -8.46 10.64 15.01
N ASP A 483 -8.80 11.93 15.03
CA ASP A 483 -8.50 12.84 16.15
C ASP A 483 -7.00 12.97 16.46
N PHE A 484 -6.17 12.96 15.43
CA PHE A 484 -4.74 13.22 15.56
C PHE A 484 -4.48 14.64 16.08
N PRO A 485 -3.36 14.88 16.80
CA PRO A 485 -2.93 16.24 17.13
C PRO A 485 -2.72 17.06 15.85
N LEU A 486 -3.02 18.36 15.88
CA LEU A 486 -2.74 19.26 14.77
C LEU A 486 -1.26 19.65 14.70
N PHE A 487 -0.64 19.85 15.87
CA PHE A 487 0.75 20.24 16.01
C PHE A 487 1.54 19.27 16.88
N LEU A 488 2.83 19.17 16.59
CA LEU A 488 3.82 18.51 17.44
C LEU A 488 4.92 19.50 17.81
N PRO A 489 5.56 19.36 18.98
CA PRO A 489 6.76 20.12 19.29
C PRO A 489 7.92 19.66 18.40
N LYS A 490 8.71 20.59 17.88
CA LYS A 490 9.90 20.26 17.08
C LYS A 490 10.93 19.51 17.91
N GLU A 491 11.61 18.54 17.30
CA GLU A 491 12.67 17.77 17.95
C GLU A 491 13.85 18.66 18.40
N GLU A 492 14.23 19.64 17.57
CA GLU A 492 15.37 20.53 17.86
C GLU A 492 15.04 21.59 18.91
N ASN A 493 13.81 22.09 18.92
CA ASN A 493 13.35 23.12 19.85
C ASN A 493 11.90 22.86 20.27
N PRO A 494 11.66 22.22 21.44
CA PRO A 494 10.32 21.88 21.89
C PRO A 494 9.39 23.06 22.17
N MET A 495 9.90 24.30 22.21
CA MET A 495 9.06 25.50 22.31
C MET A 495 8.46 25.92 20.96
N GLU A 496 8.95 25.38 19.85
CA GLU A 496 8.41 25.61 18.52
C GLU A 496 7.54 24.44 18.09
N LEU A 497 6.49 24.77 17.35
CA LEU A 497 5.56 23.80 16.80
C LEU A 497 5.91 23.49 15.35
N GLU A 498 5.64 22.26 14.97
CA GLU A 498 5.55 21.80 13.59
C GLU A 498 4.20 21.15 13.34
N SER A 499 3.80 21.07 12.08
CA SER A 499 2.56 20.36 11.71
C SER A 499 2.72 18.88 11.97
N ALA A 500 1.73 18.25 12.61
CA ALA A 500 1.77 16.80 12.85
C ALA A 500 1.75 15.99 11.54
N HIS A 501 1.08 16.52 10.50
CA HIS A 501 0.98 15.89 9.18
C HIS A 501 1.32 16.90 8.08
N HIS A 502 0.35 17.75 7.71
CA HIS A 502 0.58 18.82 6.73
C HIS A 502 -0.06 20.14 7.20
N PRO A 503 0.50 21.29 6.78
CA PRO A 503 0.16 22.59 7.33
C PRO A 503 -1.21 23.15 6.89
N PHE A 504 -1.93 22.51 5.98
CA PHE A 504 -3.28 22.93 5.54
C PHE A 504 -4.39 22.06 6.15
N THR A 505 -4.06 21.27 7.17
CA THR A 505 -5.03 20.40 7.88
C THR A 505 -5.98 21.25 8.71
N ALA A 506 -7.29 21.03 8.58
CA ALA A 506 -8.29 21.71 9.38
C ALA A 506 -8.21 21.30 10.87
N PRO A 507 -8.29 22.25 11.82
CA PRO A 507 -8.47 21.95 13.23
C PRO A 507 -9.81 21.27 13.46
N HIS A 508 -9.89 20.44 14.49
CA HIS A 508 -11.18 19.89 14.93
C HIS A 508 -12.11 21.04 15.34
N PRO A 509 -13.38 21.08 14.88
CA PRO A 509 -14.27 22.22 15.12
C PRO A 509 -14.46 22.61 16.60
N GLY A 510 -14.45 21.60 17.49
CA GLY A 510 -14.55 21.81 18.94
C GLY A 510 -13.31 22.46 19.59
N ASP A 511 -12.17 22.46 18.89
CA ASP A 511 -10.87 22.81 19.45
C ASP A 511 -10.32 24.12 18.86
N ILE A 512 -11.05 24.79 17.95
CA ILE A 512 -10.61 26.01 17.26
C ILE A 512 -10.16 27.10 18.25
N HIS A 513 -10.88 27.26 19.36
CA HIS A 513 -10.53 28.25 20.39
C HIS A 513 -9.16 28.00 21.03
N LEU A 514 -8.72 26.74 21.10
CA LEU A 514 -7.43 26.36 21.68
C LEU A 514 -6.25 26.78 20.79
N LEU A 515 -6.46 27.06 19.49
CA LEU A 515 -5.40 27.57 18.61
C LEU A 515 -4.74 28.84 19.14
N TYR A 516 -5.50 29.67 19.85
CA TYR A 516 -5.06 30.97 20.37
C TYR A 516 -4.56 30.90 21.81
N THR A 517 -4.84 29.81 22.53
CA THR A 517 -4.53 29.67 23.97
C THR A 517 -3.54 28.54 24.26
N GLU A 518 -3.81 27.33 23.76
CA GLU A 518 -3.07 26.10 24.03
C GLU A 518 -2.97 25.25 22.74
N PRO A 519 -2.23 25.74 21.71
CA PRO A 519 -2.19 25.15 20.38
C PRO A 519 -1.73 23.68 20.38
N GLU A 520 -0.91 23.27 21.35
CA GLU A 520 -0.43 21.89 21.51
C GLU A 520 -1.52 20.88 21.88
N LYS A 521 -2.71 21.34 22.30
CA LYS A 521 -3.86 20.49 22.64
C LYS A 521 -4.87 20.35 21.50
N VAL A 522 -4.70 21.12 20.42
CA VAL A 522 -5.65 21.15 19.30
C VAL A 522 -5.61 19.83 18.55
N ARG A 523 -6.76 19.16 18.45
CA ARG A 523 -6.92 18.02 17.53
C ARG A 523 -7.18 18.52 16.12
N SER A 524 -6.91 17.65 15.15
CA SER A 524 -7.10 17.88 13.73
C SER A 524 -8.23 17.02 13.17
N GLN A 525 -8.75 17.41 12.00
CA GLN A 525 -9.61 16.56 11.18
C GLN A 525 -8.78 15.67 10.23
N HIS A 526 -7.66 15.15 10.74
CA HIS A 526 -6.83 14.17 10.05
C HIS A 526 -7.29 12.75 10.39
N TYR A 527 -7.13 11.86 9.42
CA TYR A 527 -7.52 10.47 9.55
C TYR A 527 -6.61 9.57 8.71
N ASP A 528 -6.26 8.43 9.29
CA ASP A 528 -5.48 7.38 8.66
C ASP A 528 -6.31 6.11 8.54
N LEU A 529 -6.15 5.42 7.41
CA LEU A 529 -6.65 4.08 7.21
C LEU A 529 -5.53 3.08 7.42
N VAL A 530 -5.70 2.22 8.41
CA VAL A 530 -4.75 1.18 8.79
C VAL A 530 -5.30 -0.17 8.36
N LEU A 531 -4.43 -1.00 7.79
CA LEU A 531 -4.71 -2.39 7.43
C LEU A 531 -3.62 -3.28 8.01
N ASN A 532 -3.99 -4.22 8.89
CA ASN A 532 -3.07 -5.22 9.45
C ASN A 532 -1.80 -4.58 10.07
N GLY A 533 -1.96 -3.46 10.78
CA GLY A 533 -0.85 -2.73 11.41
C GLY A 533 0.00 -1.87 10.45
N SER A 534 -0.45 -1.68 9.22
CA SER A 534 0.19 -0.83 8.23
C SER A 534 -0.75 0.29 7.80
N GLU A 535 -0.30 1.54 7.89
CA GLU A 535 -0.99 2.70 7.32
C GLU A 535 -1.05 2.54 5.78
N ILE A 536 -2.24 2.35 5.20
CA ILE A 536 -2.42 2.19 3.75
C ILE A 536 -2.90 3.47 3.08
N GLY A 537 -3.32 4.46 3.84
CA GLY A 537 -3.62 5.79 3.35
C GLY A 537 -3.92 6.76 4.47
N GLY A 538 -3.84 8.04 4.14
CA GLY A 538 -3.99 9.13 5.09
C GLY A 538 -4.51 10.38 4.41
N GLY A 539 -5.26 11.19 5.15
CA GLY A 539 -6.01 12.30 4.61
C GLY A 539 -6.45 13.28 5.67
N SER A 540 -6.94 14.44 5.23
CA SER A 540 -7.57 15.39 6.14
C SER A 540 -8.56 16.28 5.41
N ILE A 541 -9.47 16.86 6.18
CA ILE A 541 -10.18 18.07 5.77
C ILE A 541 -9.17 19.22 5.70
N ARG A 542 -9.28 20.05 4.68
CA ARG A 542 -8.38 21.18 4.45
C ARG A 542 -8.96 22.46 5.02
N ILE A 543 -8.08 23.34 5.45
CA ILE A 543 -8.43 24.73 5.75
C ILE A 543 -8.75 25.42 4.43
N HIS A 544 -9.98 25.90 4.30
CA HIS A 544 -10.41 26.71 3.15
C HIS A 544 -10.39 28.21 3.43
N ASP A 545 -10.34 28.59 4.72
CA ASP A 545 -10.29 29.97 5.17
C ASP A 545 -8.86 30.52 5.13
N ALA A 546 -8.63 31.55 4.31
CA ALA A 546 -7.30 32.10 4.07
C ALA A 546 -6.72 32.80 5.31
N GLU A 547 -7.55 33.45 6.13
CA GLU A 547 -7.12 34.15 7.34
C GLU A 547 -6.60 33.17 8.38
N LEU A 548 -7.35 32.09 8.63
CA LEU A 548 -6.95 31.00 9.50
C LEU A 548 -5.67 30.33 9.00
N GLN A 549 -5.58 30.06 7.70
CA GLN A 549 -4.37 29.47 7.11
C GLN A 549 -3.15 30.37 7.27
N HIS A 550 -3.33 31.69 7.10
CA HIS A 550 -2.28 32.69 7.32
C HIS A 550 -1.83 32.71 8.78
N TYR A 551 -2.76 32.67 9.73
CA TYR A 551 -2.45 32.63 11.16
C TYR A 551 -1.64 31.37 11.53
N ILE A 552 -2.05 30.20 11.05
CA ILE A 552 -1.35 28.94 11.30
C ILE A 552 0.06 28.96 10.73
N LEU A 553 0.23 29.35 9.46
CA LEU A 553 1.56 29.37 8.82
C LEU A 553 2.48 30.44 9.41
N GLY A 554 1.99 31.68 9.47
CA GLY A 554 2.83 32.83 9.81
C GLY A 554 3.06 32.98 11.32
N THR A 555 2.05 32.71 12.15
CA THR A 555 2.11 32.93 13.59
C THR A 555 2.48 31.67 14.36
N LEU A 556 1.80 30.54 14.13
CA LEU A 556 2.03 29.31 14.89
C LEU A 556 3.26 28.55 14.42
N LEU A 557 3.37 28.29 13.11
CA LEU A 557 4.45 27.50 12.52
C LEU A 557 5.69 28.34 12.14
N LYS A 558 5.53 29.66 12.03
CA LYS A 558 6.58 30.62 11.60
C LYS A 558 7.20 30.26 10.24
N GLU A 559 6.39 29.73 9.32
CA GLU A 559 6.80 29.39 7.96
C GLU A 559 6.82 30.62 7.04
N ASP A 560 7.66 30.60 6.00
CA ASP A 560 7.66 31.66 4.98
C ASP A 560 6.44 31.55 4.06
N VAL A 561 5.42 32.34 4.36
CA VAL A 561 4.17 32.44 3.59
C VAL A 561 4.39 32.79 2.11
N LYS A 562 5.53 33.41 1.75
CA LYS A 562 5.84 33.73 0.34
C LYS A 562 6.00 32.48 -0.52
N LEU A 563 6.42 31.36 0.06
CA LEU A 563 6.55 30.09 -0.67
C LEU A 563 5.19 29.53 -1.11
N LEU A 564 4.13 29.92 -0.41
CA LEU A 564 2.76 29.41 -0.58
C LEU A 564 1.78 30.51 -0.99
N SER A 565 2.27 31.67 -1.43
CA SER A 565 1.43 32.82 -1.77
C SER A 565 0.41 32.49 -2.87
N HIS A 566 0.76 31.62 -3.83
CA HIS A 566 -0.15 31.18 -4.88
C HIS A 566 -1.33 30.35 -4.33
N LEU A 567 -1.11 29.58 -3.27
CA LEU A 567 -2.16 28.80 -2.62
C LEU A 567 -3.03 29.70 -1.75
N LEU A 568 -2.41 30.55 -0.93
CA LEU A 568 -3.12 31.50 -0.06
C LEU A 568 -4.03 32.44 -0.87
N GLN A 569 -3.51 32.97 -1.98
CA GLN A 569 -4.30 33.78 -2.90
C GLN A 569 -5.45 33.00 -3.53
N ALA A 570 -5.27 31.70 -3.81
CA ALA A 570 -6.35 30.87 -4.33
C ALA A 570 -7.46 30.63 -3.28
N LEU A 571 -7.10 30.53 -1.99
CA LEU A 571 -8.07 30.44 -0.90
C LEU A 571 -8.96 31.70 -0.83
N ASP A 572 -8.36 32.89 -0.98
CA ASP A 572 -9.07 34.18 -0.97
C ASP A 572 -10.10 34.34 -2.11
N TYR A 573 -9.91 33.64 -3.24
CA TYR A 573 -10.84 33.70 -4.38
C TYR A 573 -12.06 32.78 -4.23
N GLY A 574 -12.40 32.39 -3.00
CA GLY A 574 -13.59 31.60 -2.69
C GLY A 574 -13.33 30.10 -2.80
N ALA A 575 -12.31 29.60 -2.11
CA ALA A 575 -12.11 28.16 -1.99
C ALA A 575 -13.29 27.51 -1.24
N PRO A 576 -13.89 26.42 -1.78
CA PRO A 576 -14.93 25.70 -1.06
C PRO A 576 -14.34 24.94 0.14
N PRO A 577 -15.13 24.59 1.17
CA PRO A 577 -14.75 23.56 2.11
C PRO A 577 -14.40 22.28 1.34
N HIS A 578 -13.25 21.68 1.59
CA HIS A 578 -12.78 20.52 0.86
C HIS A 578 -11.92 19.61 1.72
N GLY A 579 -11.81 18.35 1.31
CA GLY A 579 -11.01 17.37 2.00
C GLY A 579 -10.67 16.21 1.08
N GLY A 580 -9.69 15.42 1.48
CA GLY A 580 -9.29 14.28 0.67
C GLY A 580 -8.40 13.30 1.39
N ILE A 581 -7.93 12.32 0.64
CA ILE A 581 -7.14 11.19 1.14
C ILE A 581 -6.25 10.67 0.01
N ALA A 582 -5.06 10.19 0.38
CA ALA A 582 -4.19 9.47 -0.53
C ALA A 582 -4.03 8.03 -0.04
N LEU A 583 -4.30 7.05 -0.91
CA LEU A 583 -4.00 5.64 -0.63
C LEU A 583 -2.65 5.26 -1.23
N GLY A 584 -1.76 4.69 -0.42
CA GLY A 584 -0.50 4.10 -0.86
C GLY A 584 -0.76 2.79 -1.62
N LEU A 585 -0.92 2.88 -2.94
CA LEU A 585 -1.29 1.75 -3.79
C LEU A 585 -0.30 0.58 -3.69
N ASP A 586 1.00 0.87 -3.64
CA ASP A 586 2.04 -0.16 -3.53
C ASP A 586 1.93 -0.95 -2.23
N ARG A 587 1.65 -0.27 -1.11
CA ARG A 587 1.49 -0.90 0.19
C ARG A 587 0.18 -1.69 0.27
N LEU A 588 -0.92 -1.13 -0.22
CA LEU A 588 -2.21 -1.83 -0.31
C LEU A 588 -2.08 -3.12 -1.12
N MET A 589 -1.47 -3.05 -2.30
CA MET A 589 -1.28 -4.24 -3.14
C MET A 589 -0.35 -5.27 -2.49
N CYS A 590 0.70 -4.83 -1.77
CA CYS A 590 1.60 -5.72 -1.06
C CYS A 590 0.85 -6.54 0.00
N LEU A 591 -0.03 -5.89 0.77
CA LEU A 591 -0.85 -6.54 1.79
C LEU A 591 -1.88 -7.49 1.17
N ILE A 592 -2.61 -7.06 0.14
CA ILE A 592 -3.62 -7.88 -0.56
C ILE A 592 -2.99 -9.16 -1.16
N THR A 593 -1.80 -9.03 -1.74
CA THR A 593 -1.10 -10.16 -2.37
C THR A 593 -0.33 -11.03 -1.39
N GLY A 594 -0.19 -10.60 -0.13
CA GLY A 594 0.65 -11.27 0.87
C GLY A 594 2.14 -11.24 0.51
N ALA A 595 2.57 -10.26 -0.29
CA ALA A 595 3.95 -10.13 -0.72
C ALA A 595 4.85 -9.71 0.45
N ALA A 596 6.08 -10.23 0.48
CA ALA A 596 7.05 -9.90 1.54
C ALA A 596 7.61 -8.48 1.44
N SER A 597 7.53 -7.84 0.27
CA SER A 597 7.97 -6.47 0.03
C SER A 597 7.15 -5.84 -1.08
N ILE A 598 6.98 -4.51 -1.01
CA ILE A 598 6.31 -3.74 -2.07
C ILE A 598 7.00 -3.87 -3.44
N ARG A 599 8.27 -4.29 -3.46
CA ARG A 599 9.03 -4.58 -4.69
C ARG A 599 8.39 -5.69 -5.51
N ASP A 600 7.68 -6.63 -4.89
CA ASP A 600 7.00 -7.72 -5.61
C ASP A 600 5.63 -7.31 -6.19
N VAL A 601 5.18 -6.08 -5.97
CA VAL A 601 3.99 -5.50 -6.62
C VAL A 601 4.32 -4.33 -7.54
N ILE A 602 5.61 -4.09 -7.78
CA ILE A 602 6.15 -3.09 -8.70
C ILE A 602 6.89 -3.84 -9.82
N ALA A 603 6.67 -3.44 -11.07
CA ALA A 603 7.28 -4.14 -12.22
C ALA A 603 8.81 -4.05 -12.19
N PHE A 604 9.35 -2.85 -12.06
CA PHE A 604 10.79 -2.55 -12.03
C PHE A 604 11.14 -1.70 -10.79
N PRO A 605 11.23 -2.32 -9.61
CA PRO A 605 11.53 -1.60 -8.37
C PRO A 605 13.02 -1.28 -8.24
N LYS A 606 13.34 -0.32 -7.38
CA LYS A 606 14.71 -0.03 -6.94
C LYS A 606 15.10 -0.94 -5.76
N SER A 607 16.40 -1.22 -5.67
CA SER A 607 17.00 -1.95 -4.55
C SER A 607 16.94 -1.16 -3.23
N PHE A 608 17.46 -1.76 -2.15
CA PHE A 608 17.55 -1.10 -0.85
C PHE A 608 18.43 0.17 -0.85
N ARG A 609 19.37 0.30 -1.80
CA ARG A 609 20.17 1.52 -1.96
C ARG A 609 19.52 2.54 -2.91
N GLY A 610 18.30 2.30 -3.38
CA GLY A 610 17.64 3.15 -4.37
C GLY A 610 18.12 2.94 -5.81
N HIS A 611 19.01 1.96 -6.06
CA HIS A 611 19.54 1.69 -7.39
C HIS A 611 18.68 0.69 -8.16
N ASP A 612 18.56 0.87 -9.47
CA ASP A 612 18.07 -0.14 -10.40
C ASP A 612 19.22 -1.09 -10.76
N LEU A 613 19.16 -2.33 -10.29
CA LEU A 613 20.19 -3.35 -10.56
C LEU A 613 20.13 -3.92 -11.97
N MET A 614 19.02 -3.73 -12.69
CA MET A 614 18.85 -4.22 -14.06
C MET A 614 19.55 -3.29 -15.05
N SER A 615 19.31 -1.99 -14.93
CA SER A 615 19.87 -0.98 -15.84
C SER A 615 21.14 -0.31 -15.30
N ASN A 616 21.54 -0.63 -14.07
CA ASN A 616 22.63 0.02 -13.36
C ASN A 616 22.42 1.54 -13.18
N ALA A 617 21.21 1.95 -12.78
CA ALA A 617 20.89 3.35 -12.49
C ALA A 617 20.93 3.63 -10.97
N PRO A 618 21.35 4.83 -10.52
CA PRO A 618 21.80 5.99 -11.29
C PRO A 618 23.18 5.77 -11.95
N ASP A 619 23.49 6.56 -12.98
CA ASP A 619 24.75 6.50 -13.73
C ASP A 619 25.40 7.90 -13.85
N SER A 620 26.67 7.93 -14.24
CA SER A 620 27.44 9.14 -14.51
C SER A 620 27.01 9.84 -15.81
N VAL A 621 27.11 11.17 -15.82
CA VAL A 621 26.76 12.02 -16.96
C VAL A 621 27.99 12.80 -17.40
N SER A 622 28.17 12.97 -18.71
CA SER A 622 29.34 13.66 -19.27
C SER A 622 29.33 15.16 -18.92
N PRO A 623 30.50 15.82 -18.77
CA PRO A 623 30.55 17.27 -18.54
C PRO A 623 29.88 18.10 -19.66
N GLN A 624 29.84 17.56 -20.89
CA GLN A 624 29.18 18.21 -22.03
C GLN A 624 27.66 18.25 -21.85
N GLU A 625 27.07 17.21 -21.26
CA GLU A 625 25.64 17.15 -20.95
C GLU A 625 25.26 18.00 -19.74
N LEU A 626 26.17 18.23 -18.79
CA LEU A 626 25.94 19.11 -17.64
C LEU A 626 26.02 20.61 -18.01
N LYS A 627 26.80 20.95 -19.04
CA LYS A 627 27.05 22.36 -19.44
C LYS A 627 25.78 23.18 -19.70
N PRO A 628 24.75 22.69 -20.42
CA PRO A 628 23.50 23.43 -20.65
C PRO A 628 22.68 23.70 -19.38
N TYR A 629 22.97 23.00 -18.29
CA TYR A 629 22.28 23.13 -17.00
C TYR A 629 23.08 23.97 -15.99
N HIS A 630 24.27 24.46 -16.36
CA HIS A 630 25.10 25.32 -15.52
C HIS A 630 25.49 24.70 -14.17
N ILE A 631 25.67 23.37 -14.14
CA ILE A 631 26.06 22.61 -12.94
C ILE A 631 27.37 21.85 -13.15
N GLN A 632 28.05 21.56 -12.05
CA GLN A 632 29.26 20.73 -12.01
C GLN A 632 29.19 19.79 -10.80
N VAL A 633 29.74 18.58 -10.93
CA VAL A 633 29.82 17.65 -9.81
C VAL A 633 30.96 18.07 -8.89
N SER A 634 30.64 18.37 -7.63
CA SER A 634 31.63 18.53 -6.56
C SER A 634 31.87 17.18 -5.91
N TRP A 635 33.12 16.74 -5.90
CA TRP A 635 33.52 15.46 -5.32
C TRP A 635 33.92 15.66 -3.84
N PRO A 636 33.52 14.76 -2.92
CA PRO A 636 33.96 14.81 -1.53
C PRO A 636 35.50 14.72 -1.44
N ALA A 637 36.11 15.45 -0.51
CA ALA A 637 37.58 15.57 -0.39
C ALA A 637 38.32 14.23 -0.24
N ASP A 638 37.66 13.18 0.28
CA ASP A 638 38.25 11.84 0.45
C ASP A 638 38.25 10.97 -0.82
N SER A 639 37.62 11.43 -1.91
CA SER A 639 37.50 10.66 -3.17
C SER A 639 38.59 10.96 -4.21
N GLU A 640 39.50 11.91 -3.96
CA GLU A 640 40.64 12.17 -4.84
C GLU A 640 41.64 11.00 -4.87
N ALA A 641 41.73 10.21 -3.78
CA ALA A 641 42.56 9.01 -3.72
C ALA A 641 42.03 7.90 -4.66
N GLU A 642 40.71 7.69 -4.74
CA GLU A 642 40.10 6.69 -5.63
C GLU A 642 40.25 7.04 -7.12
N ARG A 643 40.30 8.33 -7.47
CA ARG A 643 40.55 8.80 -8.85
C ARG A 643 41.90 8.36 -9.41
N SER A 644 42.94 8.29 -8.57
CA SER A 644 44.27 7.83 -9.00
C SER A 644 44.28 6.35 -9.44
N SER A 645 43.32 5.55 -8.96
CA SER A 645 43.22 4.12 -9.27
C SER A 645 42.38 3.84 -10.53
N LEU A 646 41.41 4.69 -10.86
CA LEU A 646 40.53 4.51 -12.02
C LEU A 646 41.17 5.00 -13.33
N ASN A 647 42.08 5.98 -13.29
CA ASN A 647 42.76 6.50 -14.48
C ASN A 647 43.94 5.64 -14.99
N HIS A 648 44.28 4.52 -14.33
CA HIS A 648 45.41 3.66 -14.73
C HIS A 648 45.05 2.32 -15.37
N SER A 649 43.78 2.08 -15.73
CA SER A 649 43.36 0.78 -16.28
C SER A 649 42.92 0.82 -17.74
N HIS A 650 43.55 1.64 -18.61
CA HIS A 650 43.44 1.46 -20.06
C HIS A 650 44.67 2.03 -20.80
N HIS A 651 45.77 1.27 -20.81
CA HIS A 651 46.72 1.27 -21.92
C HIS A 651 47.12 -0.18 -22.21
N PRO A 652 46.77 -0.74 -23.39
CA PRO A 652 47.43 -1.94 -23.88
C PRO A 652 48.75 -1.49 -24.53
N GLU A 653 49.88 -1.80 -23.89
CA GLU A 653 51.18 -1.77 -24.57
C GLU A 653 51.54 -3.19 -25.03
N SER A 654 51.84 -3.27 -26.34
CA SER A 654 52.42 -4.36 -27.15
C SER A 654 51.66 -5.67 -27.29
#